data_AF-A0A812H9G6-F1
#
_entry.id   AF-A0A812H9G6-F1
#
_cell.length_a   1.000
_cell.length_b   1.000
_cell.length_c   1.000
_cell.angle_alpha   90.00
_cell.angle_beta   90.00
_cell.angle_gamma   90.00
#
_symmetry.space_group_name_H-M   'P 1'
#
loop_
_entity.id
_entity.type
_entity.pdbx_description
1 polymer ?
#
loop_
_entity_poly.entity_id
_entity_poly.type
_entity_poly.pdbx_seq_one_letter_code
_entity_poly.pdbx_strand_id
1 'polypeptide(L)'
;MLDLWASDSGKQPLLRVQKVRSSLLYTSQRAFPGLSTLPSARMSYLANSLFVRNLSPQVTETVIREVFSSCDEIVKVSFKPYPNNETQFFAQVDFKTSMGVSEGSKLTGTKILGCACSCSVIDPIRQADQARQALAAGDVQLDPRTLVRSSSTPQSLVHAVLVHVSSQVWLSATSSRLHRAVKASAAIMRQDLINPEWTTDVYRTLPKVSHVDVFVSHSWSSSQFLKTLALCLFMNMWMAVKAAVATWIGLSFALVVSMGGPFSLGGTDMLWLTAVLVYLPVAVFVTVLLFGQTITCGRFSPSFWFDRLCVQQNNEEMKKMTIAALPVFVASSSRMLVLGDDTYFERLWCNLELAIFAKCSSDPGAVQYMPLWLAPWILSTIFMDIICITIAPPLESFALDHLSTRIQESFPEDSTMKFFLMLMLTWIFPGMCYLPAALPSFFSHVRKIRQHELTLQHMDCFNIQNAKCTCEPDREIIENQVLELFDDPVEVSNHTDSPGKGHLSPVDNRSPWRRPSINSSWNDRERRKRFRNFNRYVHGPLRESVLRGLGKEVDMPWSLCLICFMPLVFYSAVSVLGCDGNRCDVTAEEVGYDTALQYVVANALSWILGFGLVIPTTHPILLRMVKVVLTVSKNVPTQVCLTAVCTVGAYAWVFTCQGVMTATMTTAIVRLSPSFFAALVLQLSLLTLQLWYFFIRSRLQAQTAHSPQEDCYMEFQ
;
A
#
# COMPACT_ATOMS: atom_id res chain seq x y z
N MET A 1 -19.03 4.37 29.02
CA MET A 1 -18.81 5.06 27.73
C MET A 1 -18.39 4.06 26.66
N LEU A 2 -19.23 3.06 26.38
CA LEU A 2 -18.97 1.99 25.40
C LEU A 2 -20.25 1.47 24.70
N ASP A 3 -21.40 2.16 24.79
CA ASP A 3 -22.68 1.70 24.23
C ASP A 3 -23.46 2.77 23.44
N LEU A 4 -22.79 3.58 22.60
CA LEU A 4 -23.48 4.64 21.83
C LEU A 4 -23.31 4.57 20.31
N TRP A 5 -22.76 3.48 19.75
CA TRP A 5 -22.48 3.39 18.31
C TRP A 5 -23.02 2.11 17.63
N ALA A 6 -24.10 1.55 18.17
CA ALA A 6 -24.80 0.41 17.55
C ALA A 6 -26.33 0.57 17.66
N SER A 7 -26.90 1.50 16.88
CA SER A 7 -28.31 1.49 16.50
C SER A 7 -28.54 2.62 15.49
N ASP A 8 -28.70 2.29 14.20
CA ASP A 8 -30.02 2.49 13.58
C ASP A 8 -30.07 1.81 12.21
N SER A 9 -31.00 0.87 12.10
CA SER A 9 -31.43 0.22 10.87
C SER A 9 -32.68 0.95 10.35
N GLY A 10 -32.65 1.35 9.08
CA GLY A 10 -33.82 1.45 8.22
C GLY A 10 -34.93 2.43 8.63
N LYS A 11 -34.97 3.59 7.98
CA LYS A 11 -36.20 4.33 7.64
C LYS A 11 -35.91 5.29 6.48
N GLN A 12 -36.62 5.09 5.36
CA GLN A 12 -36.80 6.15 4.36
C GLN A 12 -37.54 7.34 5.00
N PRO A 13 -37.30 8.57 4.51
CA PRO A 13 -38.45 9.40 4.16
C PRO A 13 -38.29 10.15 2.83
N LEU A 14 -39.29 9.93 1.97
CA LEU A 14 -40.09 10.94 1.25
C LEU A 14 -39.45 12.30 0.89
N LEU A 15 -39.22 12.45 -0.43
CA LEU A 15 -39.60 13.59 -1.28
C LEU A 15 -39.58 15.01 -0.66
N ARG A 16 -38.61 15.82 -1.09
CA ARG A 16 -38.87 17.22 -1.48
C ARG A 16 -38.01 17.62 -2.67
N VAL A 17 -38.68 17.71 -3.82
CA VAL A 17 -38.17 18.29 -5.06
C VAL A 17 -37.98 19.79 -4.84
N GLN A 18 -36.74 20.28 -4.86
CA GLN A 18 -36.46 21.71 -5.07
C GLN A 18 -35.78 21.89 -6.42
N LYS A 19 -36.62 22.33 -7.36
CA LYS A 19 -36.27 22.87 -8.67
C LYS A 19 -35.39 24.11 -8.45
N VAL A 20 -34.12 24.07 -8.85
CA VAL A 20 -33.37 25.30 -9.15
C VAL A 20 -32.79 25.17 -10.56
N ARG A 21 -33.49 25.82 -11.49
CA ARG A 21 -33.01 26.16 -12.83
C ARG A 21 -32.51 27.60 -12.76
N SER A 22 -31.27 27.85 -13.12
CA SER A 22 -30.76 29.04 -13.83
C SER A 22 -29.25 28.89 -13.97
N SER A 23 -28.72 28.53 -15.15
CA SER A 23 -28.41 29.42 -16.28
C SER A 23 -27.23 30.35 -16.01
N LEU A 24 -26.05 29.97 -16.49
CA LEU A 24 -25.02 30.91 -16.97
C LEU A 24 -24.28 30.25 -18.13
N LEU A 25 -24.51 30.82 -19.31
CA LEU A 25 -23.85 30.55 -20.57
C LEU A 25 -22.55 31.35 -20.67
N TYR A 26 -21.60 30.76 -21.39
CA TYR A 26 -20.59 31.42 -22.25
C TYR A 26 -19.51 32.31 -21.62
N THR A 27 -18.26 31.86 -21.71
CA THR A 27 -17.21 32.37 -22.63
C THR A 27 -15.90 31.68 -22.24
N SER A 28 -15.22 30.94 -23.13
CA SER A 28 -14.15 31.49 -23.95
C SER A 28 -13.71 30.43 -24.97
N GLN A 29 -13.98 30.70 -26.24
CA GLN A 29 -13.29 30.09 -27.37
C GLN A 29 -11.92 30.76 -27.53
N ARG A 30 -10.86 29.95 -27.69
CA ARG A 30 -9.72 30.32 -28.55
C ARG A 30 -9.51 29.18 -29.54
N ALA A 31 -9.83 29.49 -30.78
CA ALA A 31 -9.56 28.68 -31.95
C ALA A 31 -8.07 28.82 -32.34
N PHE A 32 -7.45 27.69 -32.72
CA PHE A 32 -6.35 27.67 -33.69
C PHE A 32 -6.90 27.01 -34.97
N PRO A 33 -6.76 27.66 -36.14
CA PRO A 33 -7.31 27.18 -37.40
C PRO A 33 -6.31 26.27 -38.14
N GLY A 34 -6.84 25.27 -38.86
CA GLY A 34 -6.08 24.56 -39.91
C GLY A 34 -5.81 23.08 -39.66
N LEU A 35 -6.84 22.25 -39.73
CA LEU A 35 -6.75 20.96 -40.47
C LEU A 35 -8.16 20.57 -40.91
N SER A 36 -8.47 20.91 -42.14
CA SER A 36 -9.67 20.47 -42.86
C SER A 36 -9.56 18.98 -43.22
N THR A 37 -10.71 18.30 -43.10
CA THR A 37 -11.13 17.06 -43.78
C THR A 37 -10.38 15.75 -43.45
N LEU A 38 -10.87 15.06 -42.42
CA LEU A 38 -10.96 13.59 -42.40
C LEU A 38 -12.42 13.21 -42.11
N PRO A 39 -13.06 12.30 -42.87
CA PRO A 39 -14.45 11.97 -42.65
C PRO A 39 -14.59 11.31 -41.27
N SER A 40 -15.47 11.85 -40.43
CA SER A 40 -15.98 11.14 -39.26
C SER A 40 -16.54 9.81 -39.74
N ALA A 41 -15.85 8.70 -39.42
CA ALA A 41 -16.37 7.35 -39.61
C ALA A 41 -17.54 7.15 -38.63
N ARG A 42 -18.72 7.68 -38.98
CA ARG A 42 -19.99 7.31 -38.37
C ARG A 42 -20.17 5.81 -38.60
N MET A 43 -20.26 5.03 -37.51
CA MET A 43 -20.70 3.64 -37.58
C MET A 43 -22.09 3.61 -38.26
N SER A 44 -22.15 3.17 -39.51
CA SER A 44 -23.43 2.98 -40.21
C SER A 44 -24.03 1.66 -39.76
N TYR A 45 -24.92 1.68 -38.78
CA TYR A 45 -25.82 0.56 -38.54
C TYR A 45 -26.73 0.40 -39.75
N LEU A 46 -26.87 -0.81 -40.28
CA LEU A 46 -28.00 -1.09 -41.18
C LEU A 46 -29.26 -1.06 -40.31
N ALA A 47 -30.10 -0.06 -40.53
CA ALA A 47 -31.29 0.13 -39.71
C ALA A 47 -32.18 -1.12 -39.78
N ASN A 48 -32.57 -1.62 -38.61
CA ASN A 48 -33.47 -2.76 -38.42
C ASN A 48 -32.94 -4.13 -38.91
N SER A 49 -31.62 -4.29 -39.09
CA SER A 49 -31.00 -5.58 -39.45
C SER A 49 -30.36 -6.28 -38.23
N LEU A 50 -30.60 -7.59 -38.12
CA LEU A 50 -30.00 -8.49 -37.12
C LEU A 50 -29.18 -9.59 -37.80
N PHE A 51 -27.96 -9.83 -37.34
CA PHE A 51 -27.06 -10.85 -37.87
C PHE A 51 -26.98 -12.04 -36.91
N VAL A 52 -27.42 -13.21 -37.38
CA VAL A 52 -27.48 -14.47 -36.63
C VAL A 52 -26.36 -15.41 -37.09
N ARG A 53 -25.49 -15.78 -36.16
CA ARG A 53 -24.28 -16.59 -36.35
C ARG A 53 -24.42 -17.96 -35.66
N ASN A 54 -23.45 -18.85 -35.90
CA ASN A 54 -23.40 -20.20 -35.34
C ASN A 54 -24.63 -21.05 -35.68
N LEU A 55 -25.00 -21.05 -36.96
CA LEU A 55 -26.15 -21.78 -37.49
C LEU A 55 -25.72 -23.17 -38.01
N SER A 56 -26.63 -24.13 -37.91
CA SER A 56 -26.45 -25.45 -38.54
C SER A 56 -26.39 -25.31 -40.08
N PRO A 57 -25.54 -26.07 -40.79
CA PRO A 57 -25.52 -26.08 -42.26
C PRO A 57 -26.85 -26.47 -42.92
N GLN A 58 -27.74 -27.13 -42.17
CA GLN A 58 -29.06 -27.55 -42.63
C GLN A 58 -30.16 -26.51 -42.37
N VAL A 59 -29.82 -25.35 -41.80
CA VAL A 59 -30.83 -24.31 -41.50
C VAL A 59 -31.36 -23.71 -42.80
N THR A 60 -32.68 -23.55 -42.88
CA THR A 60 -33.37 -22.92 -44.00
C THR A 60 -33.98 -21.59 -43.58
N GLU A 61 -34.38 -20.76 -44.55
CA GLU A 61 -35.07 -19.49 -44.28
C GLU A 61 -36.36 -19.69 -43.47
N THR A 62 -37.09 -20.79 -43.71
CA THR A 62 -38.34 -21.10 -42.99
C THR A 62 -38.11 -21.27 -41.50
N VAL A 63 -37.03 -21.96 -41.11
CA VAL A 63 -36.67 -22.16 -39.69
C VAL A 63 -36.28 -20.83 -39.03
N ILE A 64 -35.55 -19.97 -39.73
CA ILE A 64 -35.20 -18.63 -39.22
C ILE A 64 -36.47 -17.78 -39.06
N ARG A 65 -37.39 -17.82 -40.01
CA ARG A 65 -38.66 -17.07 -39.91
C ARG A 65 -39.52 -17.56 -38.76
N GLU A 66 -39.57 -18.86 -38.51
CA GLU A 66 -40.32 -19.43 -37.39
C GLU A 66 -39.73 -19.04 -36.03
N VAL A 67 -38.40 -19.08 -35.88
CA VAL A 67 -37.74 -18.74 -34.62
C VAL A 67 -37.85 -17.24 -34.29
N PHE A 68 -37.81 -16.38 -35.31
CA PHE A 68 -37.82 -14.92 -35.13
C PHE A 68 -39.18 -14.27 -35.41
N SER A 69 -40.25 -15.04 -35.71
CA SER A 69 -41.58 -14.49 -36.02
C SER A 69 -42.24 -13.77 -34.84
N SER A 70 -41.83 -14.12 -33.61
CA SER A 70 -42.33 -13.49 -32.39
C SER A 70 -41.66 -12.15 -32.08
N CYS A 71 -40.57 -11.80 -32.76
CA CYS A 71 -39.79 -10.58 -32.49
C CYS A 71 -40.40 -9.34 -33.15
N ASP A 72 -40.71 -9.41 -34.45
CA ASP A 72 -41.38 -8.38 -35.26
C ASP A 72 -41.65 -8.93 -36.69
N GLU A 73 -42.34 -8.16 -37.52
CA GLU A 73 -42.55 -8.50 -38.95
C GLU A 73 -41.20 -8.57 -39.71
N ILE A 74 -40.87 -9.75 -40.23
CA ILE A 74 -39.62 -10.01 -40.97
C ILE A 74 -39.78 -9.64 -42.44
N VAL A 75 -39.09 -8.59 -42.86
CA VAL A 75 -39.07 -8.10 -44.25
C VAL A 75 -38.25 -9.03 -45.14
N LYS A 76 -37.06 -9.43 -44.69
CA LYS A 76 -36.13 -10.23 -45.49
C LYS A 76 -35.23 -11.09 -44.62
N VAL A 77 -34.95 -12.32 -45.05
CA VAL A 77 -33.86 -13.14 -44.53
C VAL A 77 -32.88 -13.39 -45.67
N SER A 78 -31.58 -13.24 -45.40
CA SER A 78 -30.55 -13.54 -46.38
C SER A 78 -29.39 -14.28 -45.73
N PHE A 79 -28.91 -15.34 -46.37
CA PHE A 79 -27.73 -16.07 -45.93
C PHE A 79 -26.50 -15.56 -46.66
N LYS A 80 -25.45 -15.21 -45.91
CA LYS A 80 -24.19 -14.71 -46.47
C LYS A 80 -23.04 -15.61 -46.01
N PRO A 81 -22.16 -16.07 -46.93
CA PRO A 81 -20.96 -16.81 -46.56
C PRO A 81 -19.94 -15.90 -45.89
N TYR A 82 -19.03 -16.48 -45.09
CA TYR A 82 -17.90 -15.73 -44.56
C TYR A 82 -16.80 -15.56 -45.63
N PRO A 83 -16.06 -14.42 -45.66
CA PRO A 83 -15.12 -14.09 -46.75
C PRO A 83 -13.94 -15.05 -46.98
N ASN A 84 -13.70 -16.01 -46.07
CA ASN A 84 -12.62 -17.00 -46.16
C ASN A 84 -13.11 -18.43 -45.89
N ASN A 85 -14.42 -18.67 -45.84
CA ASN A 85 -14.97 -20.00 -45.58
C ASN A 85 -16.34 -20.16 -46.26
N GLU A 86 -16.36 -20.85 -47.39
CA GLU A 86 -17.60 -21.12 -48.16
C GLU A 86 -18.55 -22.09 -47.43
N THR A 87 -18.05 -22.85 -46.46
CA THR A 87 -18.85 -23.83 -45.69
C THR A 87 -19.56 -23.23 -44.49
N GLN A 88 -19.18 -22.01 -44.07
CA GLN A 88 -19.82 -21.30 -42.97
C GLN A 88 -20.54 -20.06 -43.48
N PHE A 89 -21.79 -19.92 -43.05
CA PHE A 89 -22.62 -18.78 -43.39
C PHE A 89 -23.29 -18.20 -42.14
N PHE A 90 -23.78 -16.98 -42.26
CA PHE A 90 -24.61 -16.33 -41.25
C PHE A 90 -25.90 -15.83 -41.91
N ALA A 91 -26.96 -15.71 -41.12
CA ALA A 91 -28.21 -15.12 -41.58
C ALA A 91 -28.24 -13.63 -41.22
N GLN A 92 -28.69 -12.79 -42.14
CA GLN A 92 -29.14 -11.43 -41.87
C GLN A 92 -30.67 -11.42 -41.93
N VAL A 93 -31.30 -11.00 -40.84
CA VAL A 93 -32.75 -10.86 -40.68
C VAL A 93 -33.07 -9.38 -40.61
N ASP A 94 -33.78 -8.88 -41.61
CA ASP A 94 -34.23 -7.50 -41.69
C ASP A 94 -35.67 -7.42 -41.18
N PHE A 95 -35.88 -6.63 -40.13
CA PHE A 95 -37.18 -6.39 -39.52
C PHE A 95 -37.80 -5.08 -40.00
N LYS A 96 -39.12 -4.99 -39.91
CA LYS A 96 -39.85 -3.77 -40.27
C LYS A 96 -39.54 -2.61 -39.33
N THR A 97 -39.38 -2.90 -38.04
CA THR A 97 -39.04 -1.89 -37.03
C THR A 97 -37.80 -2.29 -36.22
N SER A 98 -37.25 -1.33 -35.45
CA SER A 98 -36.12 -1.58 -34.57
C SER A 98 -36.46 -2.53 -33.40
N MET A 99 -37.75 -2.75 -33.12
CA MET A 99 -38.23 -3.66 -32.08
C MET A 99 -37.81 -5.11 -32.36
N GLY A 100 -37.83 -5.53 -33.63
CA GLY A 100 -37.38 -6.86 -34.04
C GLY A 100 -35.90 -7.12 -33.75
N VAL A 101 -35.05 -6.09 -33.85
CA VAL A 101 -33.63 -6.19 -33.51
C VAL A 101 -33.43 -6.30 -31.99
N SER A 102 -34.18 -5.52 -31.19
CA SER A 102 -34.07 -5.58 -29.73
C SER A 102 -34.59 -6.90 -29.14
N GLU A 103 -35.71 -7.43 -29.65
CA GLU A 103 -36.25 -8.71 -29.19
C GLU A 103 -35.45 -9.89 -29.77
N GLY A 104 -35.07 -9.83 -31.05
CA GLY A 104 -34.25 -10.87 -31.68
C GLY A 104 -32.86 -11.01 -31.06
N SER A 105 -32.27 -9.93 -30.55
CA SER A 105 -30.97 -10.00 -29.84
C SER A 105 -31.05 -10.84 -28.55
N LYS A 106 -32.22 -10.89 -27.90
CA LYS A 106 -32.45 -11.68 -26.68
C LYS A 106 -32.51 -13.19 -26.95
N LEU A 107 -32.70 -13.61 -28.21
CA LEU A 107 -32.71 -15.01 -28.62
C LEU A 107 -31.31 -15.61 -28.78
N THR A 108 -30.25 -14.87 -28.44
CA THR A 108 -28.89 -15.40 -28.37
C THR A 108 -28.81 -16.57 -27.37
N GLY A 109 -28.30 -17.71 -27.83
CA GLY A 109 -28.21 -18.95 -27.05
C GLY A 109 -29.34 -19.94 -27.34
N THR A 110 -30.40 -19.54 -28.05
CA THR A 110 -31.48 -20.45 -28.47
C THR A 110 -30.94 -21.49 -29.45
N LYS A 111 -31.29 -22.76 -29.22
CA LYS A 111 -30.85 -23.88 -30.08
C LYS A 111 -31.69 -23.93 -31.35
N ILE A 112 -31.10 -23.59 -32.49
CA ILE A 112 -31.68 -23.74 -33.82
C ILE A 112 -31.05 -24.97 -34.46
N LEU A 113 -31.83 -26.04 -34.67
CA LEU A 113 -31.34 -27.33 -35.17
C LEU A 113 -30.11 -27.84 -34.40
N GLY A 114 -30.17 -27.77 -33.06
CA GLY A 114 -29.11 -28.23 -32.16
C GLY A 114 -27.93 -27.27 -31.95
N CYS A 115 -27.80 -26.20 -32.75
CA CYS A 115 -26.74 -25.20 -32.63
C CYS A 115 -27.26 -23.97 -31.87
N ALA A 116 -26.55 -23.54 -30.82
CA ALA A 116 -26.91 -22.31 -30.09
C ALA A 116 -26.58 -21.08 -30.94
N CYS A 117 -27.59 -20.35 -31.40
CA CYS A 117 -27.40 -19.21 -32.29
C CYS A 117 -26.83 -17.99 -31.54
N SER A 118 -26.12 -17.12 -32.24
CA SER A 118 -25.58 -15.86 -31.70
C SER A 118 -26.07 -14.67 -32.51
N CYS A 119 -26.84 -13.77 -31.88
CA CYS A 119 -27.45 -12.63 -32.55
C CYS A 119 -26.66 -11.35 -32.29
N SER A 120 -26.42 -10.53 -33.32
CA SER A 120 -25.66 -9.28 -33.21
C SER A 120 -26.15 -8.23 -34.20
N VAL A 121 -26.01 -6.94 -33.88
CA VAL A 121 -26.40 -5.82 -34.76
C VAL A 121 -25.23 -5.38 -35.68
N ILE A 122 -24.12 -6.11 -35.64
CA ILE A 122 -22.88 -5.77 -36.35
C ILE A 122 -22.67 -6.77 -37.49
N ASP A 123 -22.56 -6.26 -38.71
CA ASP A 123 -22.25 -7.03 -39.91
C ASP A 123 -20.87 -7.71 -39.75
N PRO A 124 -20.81 -9.06 -39.76
CA PRO A 124 -19.57 -9.80 -39.56
C PRO A 124 -18.52 -9.53 -40.66
N ILE A 125 -18.94 -9.18 -41.88
CA ILE A 125 -18.03 -8.96 -43.02
C ILE A 125 -17.35 -7.60 -42.89
N ARG A 126 -18.11 -6.55 -42.57
CA ARG A 126 -17.57 -5.20 -42.36
C ARG A 126 -16.62 -5.10 -41.17
N GLN A 127 -16.85 -5.93 -40.14
CA GLN A 127 -15.94 -6.03 -39.00
C GLN A 127 -14.56 -6.59 -39.40
N ALA A 128 -14.52 -7.55 -40.32
CA ALA A 128 -13.28 -8.12 -40.84
C ALA A 128 -12.54 -7.15 -41.79
N ASP A 129 -13.27 -6.43 -42.63
CA ASP A 129 -12.70 -5.45 -43.57
C ASP A 129 -12.12 -4.22 -42.85
N GLN A 130 -12.77 -3.73 -41.79
CA GLN A 130 -12.26 -2.64 -40.97
C GLN A 130 -11.03 -3.04 -40.15
N ALA A 131 -10.98 -4.29 -39.66
CA ALA A 131 -9.79 -4.83 -39.01
C ALA A 131 -8.61 -4.93 -40.01
N ARG A 132 -8.87 -5.36 -41.25
CA ARG A 132 -7.85 -5.39 -42.33
C ARG A 132 -7.39 -3.99 -42.73
N GLN A 133 -8.28 -3.01 -42.84
CA GLN A 133 -7.93 -1.62 -43.15
C GLN A 133 -7.17 -0.94 -42.00
N ALA A 134 -7.48 -1.25 -40.74
CA ALA A 134 -6.71 -0.77 -39.59
C ALA A 134 -5.29 -1.38 -39.53
N LEU A 135 -5.12 -2.62 -40.01
CA LEU A 135 -3.81 -3.25 -40.19
C LEU A 135 -3.03 -2.67 -41.38
N ALA A 136 -3.71 -2.22 -42.44
CA ALA A 136 -3.08 -1.64 -43.63
C ALA A 136 -2.71 -0.15 -43.46
N ALA A 137 -3.34 0.56 -42.52
CA ALA A 137 -3.11 1.99 -42.26
C ALA A 137 -2.03 2.28 -41.19
N GLY A 138 -1.30 1.27 -40.71
CA GLY A 138 -0.20 1.43 -39.77
C GLY A 138 1.15 1.59 -40.45
N ASP A 139 1.57 2.83 -40.67
CA ASP A 139 2.95 3.20 -40.98
C ASP A 139 3.90 2.80 -39.83
N VAL A 140 4.47 1.59 -39.92
CA VAL A 140 5.80 1.28 -39.39
C VAL A 140 6.49 0.39 -40.41
N GLN A 141 7.46 0.96 -41.12
CA GLN A 141 8.38 0.23 -41.98
C GLN A 141 9.27 -0.66 -41.09
N LEU A 142 8.81 -1.87 -40.80
CA LEU A 142 9.60 -2.92 -40.15
C LEU A 142 10.54 -3.52 -41.19
N ASP A 143 11.80 -3.09 -41.17
CA ASP A 143 12.89 -3.75 -41.88
C ASP A 143 13.00 -5.21 -41.38
N PRO A 144 12.84 -6.23 -42.26
CA PRO A 144 12.88 -7.64 -41.86
C PRO A 144 14.24 -8.09 -41.30
N ARG A 145 15.27 -7.24 -41.32
CA ARG A 145 16.63 -7.60 -40.90
C ARG A 145 17.03 -7.17 -39.48
N THR A 146 16.14 -6.49 -38.75
CA THR A 146 16.41 -6.11 -37.34
C THR A 146 15.79 -7.05 -36.28
N LEU A 147 15.03 -8.07 -36.69
CA LEU A 147 14.29 -8.97 -35.78
C LEU A 147 15.09 -10.19 -35.27
N VAL A 148 16.42 -10.10 -35.19
CA VAL A 148 17.28 -11.17 -34.63
C VAL A 148 18.06 -10.72 -33.38
N ARG A 149 17.87 -9.49 -32.89
CA ARG A 149 18.55 -9.01 -31.67
C ARG A 149 17.66 -8.14 -30.77
N SER A 150 16.60 -8.73 -30.22
CA SER A 150 16.00 -8.28 -28.94
C SER A 150 14.88 -9.23 -28.50
N SER A 151 15.23 -10.45 -28.07
CA SER A 151 14.29 -11.37 -27.41
C SER A 151 14.62 -11.47 -25.93
N SER A 152 14.18 -10.48 -25.15
CA SER A 152 14.22 -10.53 -23.67
C SER A 152 13.28 -9.46 -23.08
N THR A 153 11.97 -9.53 -23.36
CA THR A 153 10.98 -8.62 -22.77
C THR A 153 9.87 -9.39 -22.01
N PRO A 154 9.32 -8.80 -20.92
CA PRO A 154 8.17 -9.33 -20.15
C PRO A 154 6.88 -9.57 -20.96
N GLN A 155 6.86 -9.16 -22.23
CA GLN A 155 5.69 -9.24 -23.10
C GLN A 155 5.27 -10.67 -23.47
N SER A 156 6.17 -11.66 -23.46
CA SER A 156 5.83 -13.04 -23.84
C SER A 156 4.99 -13.76 -22.78
N LEU A 157 5.26 -13.51 -21.49
CA LEU A 157 4.53 -14.07 -20.35
C LEU A 157 3.16 -13.39 -20.18
N VAL A 158 3.11 -12.08 -20.45
CA VAL A 158 1.87 -11.33 -20.56
C VAL A 158 1.05 -11.87 -21.74
N HIS A 159 1.63 -12.09 -22.92
CA HIS A 159 0.91 -12.67 -24.07
C HIS A 159 0.33 -14.07 -23.77
N ALA A 160 1.07 -14.89 -23.03
CA ALA A 160 0.69 -16.22 -22.57
C ALA A 160 -0.54 -16.24 -21.63
N VAL A 161 -0.51 -15.41 -20.57
CA VAL A 161 -1.66 -15.22 -19.65
C VAL A 161 -2.84 -14.54 -20.38
N LEU A 162 -2.55 -13.64 -21.32
CA LEU A 162 -3.53 -12.91 -22.14
C LEU A 162 -4.22 -13.77 -23.22
N VAL A 163 -3.61 -14.87 -23.68
CA VAL A 163 -4.20 -15.80 -24.67
C VAL A 163 -5.29 -16.69 -24.04
N HIS A 164 -5.32 -16.80 -22.71
CA HIS A 164 -6.29 -17.62 -21.97
C HIS A 164 -7.64 -16.92 -21.76
N VAL A 165 -7.64 -15.59 -21.65
CA VAL A 165 -8.85 -14.77 -21.67
C VAL A 165 -9.44 -14.85 -23.08
N SER A 166 -10.69 -15.32 -23.23
CA SER A 166 -11.27 -15.62 -24.54
C SER A 166 -10.98 -14.52 -25.55
N SER A 167 -10.63 -14.86 -26.81
CA SER A 167 -10.32 -13.85 -27.84
C SER A 167 -11.39 -12.74 -27.96
N GLN A 168 -12.64 -13.01 -27.60
CA GLN A 168 -13.71 -12.01 -27.46
C GLN A 168 -13.58 -11.10 -26.23
N VAL A 169 -13.23 -11.64 -25.06
CA VAL A 169 -12.95 -10.85 -23.84
C VAL A 169 -11.65 -10.05 -24.01
N TRP A 170 -10.65 -10.59 -24.71
CA TRP A 170 -9.47 -9.82 -25.08
C TRP A 170 -9.80 -8.70 -26.07
N LEU A 171 -10.58 -8.96 -27.13
CA LEU A 171 -11.02 -7.91 -28.07
C LEU A 171 -11.92 -6.86 -27.42
N SER A 172 -12.70 -7.22 -26.38
CA SER A 172 -13.51 -6.26 -25.62
C SER A 172 -12.71 -5.50 -24.56
N ALA A 173 -11.74 -6.14 -23.90
CA ALA A 173 -10.82 -5.55 -22.92
C ALA A 173 -9.77 -4.64 -23.57
N THR A 174 -9.16 -5.08 -24.68
CA THR A 174 -8.26 -4.27 -25.51
C THR A 174 -8.98 -3.23 -26.36
N SER A 175 -10.32 -3.34 -26.48
CA SER A 175 -11.09 -2.17 -26.86
C SER A 175 -10.80 -1.09 -25.81
N SER A 176 -10.35 0.09 -26.25
CA SER A 176 -10.01 1.22 -25.38
C SER A 176 -11.11 1.65 -24.40
N ARG A 177 -12.28 0.99 -24.36
CA ARG A 177 -13.43 1.34 -23.54
C ARG A 177 -13.31 0.90 -22.08
N LEU A 178 -12.67 -0.24 -21.79
CA LEU A 178 -12.67 -0.85 -20.46
C LEU A 178 -11.47 -0.48 -19.58
N HIS A 179 -10.29 -0.28 -20.18
CA HIS A 179 -9.10 0.02 -19.40
C HIS A 179 -9.06 1.47 -18.92
N ARG A 180 -9.48 1.69 -17.68
CA ARG A 180 -9.44 2.99 -17.03
C ARG A 180 -8.66 2.90 -15.73
N ALA A 181 -7.93 3.96 -15.42
CA ALA A 181 -7.21 4.11 -14.17
C ALA A 181 -7.41 5.51 -13.62
N VAL A 182 -7.27 5.65 -12.31
CA VAL A 182 -7.37 6.93 -11.62
C VAL A 182 -5.98 7.38 -11.18
N LYS A 183 -5.66 8.67 -11.30
CA LYS A 183 -4.43 9.18 -10.68
C LYS A 183 -4.54 9.04 -9.17
N ALA A 184 -3.51 8.53 -8.50
CA ALA A 184 -3.47 8.39 -7.04
C ALA A 184 -3.91 9.67 -6.30
N SER A 185 -3.46 10.85 -6.77
CA SER A 185 -3.85 12.14 -6.21
C SER A 185 -5.36 12.39 -6.27
N ALA A 186 -5.99 12.05 -7.40
CA ALA A 186 -7.44 12.18 -7.58
C ALA A 186 -8.21 11.16 -6.73
N ALA A 187 -7.72 9.92 -6.62
CA ALA A 187 -8.33 8.87 -5.81
C ALA A 187 -8.35 9.24 -4.32
N ILE A 188 -7.26 9.82 -3.80
CA ILE A 188 -7.14 10.26 -2.40
C ILE A 188 -7.94 11.54 -2.16
N MET A 189 -7.82 12.54 -3.03
CA MET A 189 -8.50 13.84 -2.87
C MET A 189 -10.02 13.74 -2.90
N ARG A 190 -10.56 12.95 -3.82
CA ARG A 190 -12.01 12.96 -4.07
C ARG A 190 -12.80 12.33 -2.94
N GLN A 191 -12.14 11.69 -1.97
CA GLN A 191 -12.84 10.87 -0.97
C GLN A 191 -13.81 9.87 -1.65
N ASP A 192 -13.60 9.50 -2.92
CA ASP A 192 -14.49 8.60 -3.67
C ASP A 192 -14.38 7.16 -3.13
N LEU A 193 -13.33 6.87 -2.37
CA LEU A 193 -13.25 5.68 -1.53
C LEU A 193 -14.27 5.70 -0.39
N ILE A 194 -14.75 6.89 0.02
CA ILE A 194 -15.56 7.16 1.22
C ILE A 194 -17.07 7.18 0.91
N ASN A 195 -17.53 7.59 -0.28
CA ASN A 195 -18.97 7.77 -0.54
C ASN A 195 -19.55 6.91 -1.68
N PRO A 196 -20.48 5.95 -1.42
CA PRO A 196 -21.08 5.09 -2.45
C PRO A 196 -21.93 5.80 -3.52
N GLU A 197 -22.49 6.96 -3.22
CA GLU A 197 -23.53 7.60 -4.07
C GLU A 197 -22.97 8.22 -5.37
N TRP A 198 -21.65 8.42 -5.50
CA TRP A 198 -21.05 9.25 -6.56
C TRP A 198 -20.36 8.48 -7.71
N THR A 199 -20.47 7.15 -7.74
CA THR A 199 -19.64 6.30 -8.63
C THR A 199 -19.98 6.39 -10.12
N THR A 200 -21.13 6.92 -10.53
CA THR A 200 -21.58 6.87 -11.94
C THR A 200 -20.89 7.89 -12.85
N ASP A 201 -20.68 9.12 -12.38
CA ASP A 201 -20.06 10.17 -13.18
C ASP A 201 -18.54 10.04 -13.21
N VAL A 202 -17.93 9.57 -12.11
CA VAL A 202 -16.48 9.47 -11.96
C VAL A 202 -15.87 8.50 -12.98
N TYR A 203 -16.41 7.29 -13.14
CA TYR A 203 -15.88 6.28 -14.07
C TYR A 203 -15.72 6.83 -15.51
N ARG A 204 -16.70 7.60 -15.99
CA ARG A 204 -16.69 8.17 -17.34
C ARG A 204 -15.56 9.19 -17.54
N THR A 205 -15.20 9.91 -16.48
CA THR A 205 -14.11 10.91 -16.47
C THR A 205 -12.72 10.30 -16.38
N LEU A 206 -12.59 9.02 -16.00
CA LEU A 206 -11.28 8.39 -15.84
C LEU A 206 -10.58 8.22 -17.20
N PRO A 207 -9.28 8.54 -17.31
CA PRO A 207 -8.53 8.34 -18.54
C PRO A 207 -8.48 6.86 -18.91
N LYS A 208 -8.48 6.61 -20.23
CA LYS A 208 -8.24 5.29 -20.78
C LYS A 208 -6.74 5.02 -20.79
N VAL A 209 -6.31 3.89 -20.27
CA VAL A 209 -4.88 3.56 -20.13
C VAL A 209 -4.59 2.17 -20.69
N SER A 210 -3.42 1.96 -21.29
CA SER A 210 -2.99 0.61 -21.69
C SER A 210 -2.24 -0.14 -20.58
N HIS A 211 -1.83 0.59 -19.54
CA HIS A 211 -0.94 0.13 -18.49
C HIS A 211 -1.26 0.88 -17.18
N VAL A 212 -1.08 0.21 -16.03
CA VAL A 212 -1.33 0.77 -14.70
C VAL A 212 -0.06 0.70 -13.86
N ASP A 213 0.27 1.75 -13.11
CA ASP A 213 1.47 1.75 -12.28
C ASP A 213 1.30 0.87 -11.03
N VAL A 214 0.13 0.95 -10.37
CA VAL A 214 -0.17 0.16 -9.17
C VAL A 214 -1.59 -0.40 -9.21
N PHE A 215 -1.71 -1.72 -9.12
CA PHE A 215 -2.97 -2.40 -8.82
C PHE A 215 -3.21 -2.41 -7.31
N VAL A 216 -4.35 -1.89 -6.85
CA VAL A 216 -4.66 -1.84 -5.40
C VAL A 216 -5.64 -2.95 -5.04
N SER A 217 -5.12 -4.03 -4.47
CA SER A 217 -5.94 -5.12 -3.94
C SER A 217 -6.29 -4.86 -2.48
N HIS A 218 -7.57 -4.99 -2.15
CA HIS A 218 -8.06 -4.67 -0.83
C HIS A 218 -9.40 -5.35 -0.53
N SER A 219 -9.68 -5.53 0.75
CA SER A 219 -10.98 -5.99 1.23
C SER A 219 -12.01 -4.86 1.17
N TRP A 220 -13.24 -5.15 0.73
CA TRP A 220 -14.33 -4.16 0.71
C TRP A 220 -14.83 -3.81 2.11
N SER A 221 -14.68 -4.70 3.10
CA SER A 221 -15.22 -4.50 4.45
C SER A 221 -14.37 -3.56 5.32
N SER A 222 -13.10 -3.33 4.98
CA SER A 222 -12.23 -2.47 5.78
C SER A 222 -12.61 -0.98 5.67
N SER A 223 -12.35 -0.26 6.76
CA SER A 223 -12.58 1.18 6.86
C SER A 223 -11.88 1.95 5.74
N GLN A 224 -12.64 2.82 5.08
CA GLN A 224 -12.18 3.68 3.99
C GLN A 224 -11.17 4.71 4.47
N PHE A 225 -11.34 5.21 5.72
CA PHE A 225 -10.39 6.13 6.34
C PHE A 225 -9.02 5.49 6.51
N LEU A 226 -8.96 4.24 7.01
CA LEU A 226 -7.70 3.52 7.18
C LEU A 226 -7.01 3.24 5.84
N LYS A 227 -7.77 2.89 4.80
CA LYS A 227 -7.24 2.73 3.43
C LYS A 227 -6.66 4.04 2.90
N THR A 228 -7.38 5.14 3.06
CA THR A 228 -6.93 6.46 2.62
C THR A 228 -5.63 6.85 3.31
N LEU A 229 -5.54 6.61 4.62
CA LEU A 229 -4.35 6.89 5.41
C LEU A 229 -3.17 5.98 5.01
N ALA A 230 -3.43 4.70 4.76
CA ALA A 230 -2.42 3.76 4.26
C ALA A 230 -1.90 4.16 2.87
N LEU A 231 -2.78 4.66 1.99
CA LEU A 231 -2.39 5.19 0.68
C LEU A 231 -1.56 6.48 0.81
N CYS A 232 -1.93 7.39 1.72
CA CYS A 232 -1.13 8.58 2.02
C CYS A 232 0.26 8.20 2.53
N LEU A 233 0.34 7.21 3.42
CA LEU A 233 1.62 6.69 3.90
C LEU A 233 2.44 6.08 2.76
N PHE A 234 1.84 5.21 1.95
CA PHE A 234 2.50 4.61 0.78
C PHE A 234 3.06 5.64 -0.19
N MET A 235 2.28 6.69 -0.48
CA MET A 235 2.63 7.71 -1.46
C MET A 235 3.61 8.76 -0.96
N ASN A 236 3.39 9.27 0.26
CA ASN A 236 3.96 10.54 0.69
C ASN A 236 4.96 10.42 1.83
N MET A 237 5.11 9.26 2.48
CA MET A 237 5.92 9.14 3.70
C MET A 237 7.33 9.71 3.54
N TRP A 238 8.07 9.28 2.53
CA TRP A 238 9.43 9.75 2.31
C TRP A 238 9.51 11.21 1.84
N MET A 239 8.48 11.70 1.16
CA MET A 239 8.41 13.13 0.81
C MET A 239 8.18 13.96 2.07
N ALA A 240 7.31 13.51 2.97
CA ALA A 240 7.01 14.16 4.24
C ALA A 240 8.24 14.20 5.15
N VAL A 241 8.96 13.08 5.29
CA VAL A 241 10.22 13.03 6.06
C VAL A 241 11.23 14.02 5.50
N LYS A 242 11.48 14.01 4.18
CA LYS A 242 12.44 14.92 3.54
C LYS A 242 12.06 16.39 3.72
N ALA A 243 10.78 16.72 3.53
CA ALA A 243 10.28 18.09 3.68
C ALA A 243 10.41 18.58 5.12
N ALA A 244 10.07 17.74 6.10
CA ALA A 244 10.20 18.08 7.51
C ALA A 244 11.66 18.26 7.94
N VAL A 245 12.55 17.35 7.56
CA VAL A 245 13.99 17.45 7.84
C VAL A 245 14.59 18.68 7.16
N ALA A 246 14.25 18.95 5.89
CA ALA A 246 14.72 20.14 5.19
C ALA A 246 14.23 21.43 5.86
N THR A 247 12.98 21.44 6.34
CA THR A 247 12.42 22.57 7.08
C THR A 247 13.16 22.77 8.41
N TRP A 248 13.39 21.69 9.16
CA TRP A 248 14.14 21.73 10.42
C TRP A 248 15.58 22.24 10.23
N ILE A 249 16.32 21.70 9.26
CA ILE A 249 17.70 22.16 8.94
C ILE A 249 17.68 23.62 8.48
N GLY A 250 16.77 23.99 7.58
CA GLY A 250 16.65 25.34 7.06
C GLY A 250 16.33 26.38 8.13
N LEU A 251 15.39 26.07 9.03
CA LEU A 251 15.04 26.93 10.15
C LEU A 251 16.17 27.03 11.17
N SER A 252 16.83 25.92 11.50
CA SER A 252 17.99 25.92 12.40
C SER A 252 19.11 26.80 11.84
N PHE A 253 19.44 26.63 10.56
CA PHE A 253 20.45 27.45 9.89
C PHE A 253 20.06 28.93 9.83
N ALA A 254 18.80 29.24 9.45
CA ALA A 254 18.32 30.62 9.36
C ALA A 254 18.39 31.34 10.72
N LEU A 255 17.99 30.66 11.80
CA LEU A 255 18.06 31.18 13.17
C LEU A 255 19.49 31.44 13.63
N VAL A 256 20.40 30.48 13.38
CA VAL A 256 21.83 30.62 13.70
C VAL A 256 22.43 31.83 12.98
N VAL A 257 22.11 32.02 11.69
CA VAL A 257 22.62 33.16 10.91
C VAL A 257 21.98 34.48 11.38
N SER A 258 20.66 34.51 11.61
CA SER A 258 19.96 35.75 11.97
C SER A 258 20.36 36.27 13.35
N MET A 259 20.74 35.38 14.26
CA MET A 259 21.16 35.73 15.62
C MET A 259 22.67 35.97 15.74
N GLY A 260 23.42 35.85 14.64
CA GLY A 260 24.85 36.15 14.60
C GLY A 260 25.74 35.01 15.12
N GLY A 261 25.26 33.77 15.16
CA GLY A 261 26.04 32.59 15.52
C GLY A 261 25.25 31.52 16.27
N PRO A 262 25.80 30.30 16.41
CA PRO A 262 25.11 29.18 17.05
C PRO A 262 24.94 29.37 18.57
N PHE A 263 25.83 30.13 19.20
CA PHE A 263 25.79 30.40 20.64
C PHE A 263 24.84 31.54 21.01
N SER A 264 24.44 32.35 20.03
CA SER A 264 23.57 33.52 20.25
C SER A 264 22.11 33.16 20.46
N LEU A 265 21.73 31.90 20.24
CA LEU A 265 20.39 31.38 20.51
C LEU A 265 20.21 30.98 21.99
N GLY A 266 21.30 30.83 22.74
CA GLY A 266 21.23 30.61 24.19
C GLY A 266 20.54 31.78 24.90
N GLY A 267 19.69 31.47 25.87
CA GLY A 267 18.90 32.48 26.60
C GLY A 267 17.56 32.81 25.94
N THR A 268 17.28 32.23 24.76
CA THR A 268 15.99 32.39 24.09
C THR A 268 14.93 31.54 24.77
N ASP A 269 13.68 32.01 24.74
CA ASP A 269 12.53 31.26 25.23
C ASP A 269 12.43 29.87 24.54
N MET A 270 12.51 28.83 25.37
CA MET A 270 12.52 27.42 24.91
C MET A 270 11.20 26.99 24.28
N LEU A 271 10.08 27.59 24.69
CA LEU A 271 8.77 27.29 24.11
C LEU A 271 8.67 27.86 22.69
N TRP A 272 9.20 29.07 22.47
CA TRP A 272 9.32 29.66 21.15
C TRP A 272 10.24 28.83 20.23
N LEU A 273 11.42 28.43 20.72
CA LEU A 273 12.32 27.55 19.96
C LEU A 273 11.64 26.22 19.63
N THR A 274 10.90 25.63 20.56
CA THR A 274 10.11 24.40 20.33
C THR A 274 9.04 24.61 19.28
N ALA A 275 8.32 25.75 19.29
CA ALA A 275 7.31 26.04 18.29
C ALA A 275 7.90 26.13 16.87
N VAL A 276 9.05 26.79 16.73
CA VAL A 276 9.71 26.97 15.43
C VAL A 276 10.44 25.71 14.96
N LEU A 277 11.22 25.08 15.84
CA LEU A 277 12.09 23.96 15.47
C LEU A 277 11.41 22.60 15.58
N VAL A 278 10.30 22.45 16.31
CA VAL A 278 9.61 21.16 16.44
C VAL A 278 8.25 21.21 15.77
N TYR A 279 7.34 22.06 16.25
CA TYR A 279 5.95 22.02 15.80
C TYR A 279 5.81 22.38 14.32
N LEU A 280 6.56 23.36 13.81
CA LEU A 280 6.49 23.74 12.41
C LEU A 280 7.01 22.63 11.46
N PRO A 281 8.20 22.03 11.65
CA PRO A 281 8.62 20.86 10.89
C PRO A 281 7.66 19.66 10.98
N VAL A 282 7.08 19.39 12.16
CA VAL A 282 6.08 18.32 12.29
C VAL A 282 4.78 18.66 11.58
N ALA A 283 4.34 19.93 11.60
CA ALA A 283 3.20 20.38 10.83
C ALA A 283 3.45 20.24 9.32
N VAL A 284 4.67 20.53 8.85
CA VAL A 284 5.09 20.26 7.47
C VAL A 284 5.04 18.76 7.17
N PHE A 285 5.55 17.90 8.07
CA PHE A 285 5.44 16.44 7.93
C PHE A 285 4.00 16.00 7.74
N VAL A 286 3.09 16.37 8.65
CA VAL A 286 1.67 15.96 8.59
C VAL A 286 1.00 16.51 7.33
N THR A 287 1.28 17.76 6.97
CA THR A 287 0.73 18.41 5.78
C THR A 287 1.19 17.70 4.50
N VAL A 288 2.48 17.40 4.36
CA VAL A 288 3.01 16.69 3.20
C VAL A 288 2.60 15.22 3.20
N LEU A 289 2.44 14.59 4.36
CA LEU A 289 1.95 13.21 4.44
C LEU A 289 0.51 13.10 3.93
N LEU A 290 -0.37 14.02 4.31
CA LEU A 290 -1.78 14.00 3.92
C LEU A 290 -2.04 14.58 2.53
N PHE A 291 -1.24 15.56 2.11
CA PHE A 291 -1.48 16.35 0.89
C PHE A 291 -0.30 16.39 -0.08
N GLY A 292 0.78 15.63 0.11
CA GLY A 292 1.97 15.65 -0.76
C GLY A 292 1.66 15.36 -2.23
N GLN A 293 0.73 14.45 -2.48
CA GLN A 293 0.16 14.14 -3.80
C GLN A 293 -0.53 15.34 -4.47
N THR A 294 -1.08 16.25 -3.67
CA THR A 294 -1.74 17.50 -4.09
C THR A 294 -0.72 18.62 -4.28
N ILE A 295 0.19 18.79 -3.32
CA ILE A 295 1.22 19.85 -3.30
C ILE A 295 2.14 19.72 -4.50
N THR A 296 2.46 18.48 -4.91
CA THR A 296 3.25 18.21 -6.12
C THR A 296 2.43 18.35 -7.42
N CYS A 297 1.21 18.90 -7.36
CA CYS A 297 0.26 19.02 -8.46
C CYS A 297 0.02 17.69 -9.21
N GLY A 298 0.14 16.56 -8.52
CA GLY A 298 0.06 15.22 -9.12
C GLY A 298 1.17 14.91 -10.12
N ARG A 299 2.27 15.69 -10.17
CA ARG A 299 3.39 15.49 -11.10
C ARG A 299 4.11 14.17 -10.88
N PHE A 300 4.07 13.65 -9.66
CA PHE A 300 4.63 12.35 -9.27
C PHE A 300 3.54 11.35 -8.83
N SER A 301 2.29 11.55 -9.28
CA SER A 301 1.18 10.67 -8.91
C SER A 301 1.11 9.48 -9.87
N PRO A 302 1.34 8.23 -9.42
CA PRO A 302 1.13 7.05 -10.22
C PRO A 302 -0.37 6.88 -10.56
N SER A 303 -0.63 6.09 -11.59
CA SER A 303 -1.95 5.58 -11.93
C SER A 303 -2.30 4.38 -11.07
N PHE A 304 -3.46 4.43 -10.43
CA PHE A 304 -4.02 3.37 -9.60
C PHE A 304 -5.20 2.72 -10.32
N TRP A 305 -5.28 1.40 -10.19
CA TRP A 305 -6.49 0.66 -10.50
C TRP A 305 -7.17 0.24 -9.19
N PHE A 306 -8.42 0.68 -9.03
CA PHE A 306 -9.32 0.30 -7.95
C PHE A 306 -10.58 -0.28 -8.55
N ASP A 307 -10.99 -1.47 -8.13
CA ASP A 307 -12.25 -2.08 -8.55
C ASP A 307 -13.45 -1.14 -8.41
N ARG A 308 -13.59 -0.41 -7.31
CA ARG A 308 -14.74 0.46 -7.05
C ARG A 308 -14.81 1.69 -7.96
N LEU A 309 -13.67 2.17 -8.45
CA LEU A 309 -13.57 3.38 -9.29
C LEU A 309 -13.40 3.05 -10.77
N CYS A 310 -12.65 2.00 -11.07
CA CYS A 310 -12.24 1.59 -12.40
C CYS A 310 -13.14 0.49 -12.98
N VAL A 311 -14.20 0.10 -12.27
CA VAL A 311 -15.30 -0.72 -12.78
C VAL A 311 -16.58 0.11 -12.76
N GLN A 312 -17.34 0.07 -13.87
CA GLN A 312 -18.62 0.77 -13.95
C GLN A 312 -19.68 0.05 -13.10
N GLN A 313 -19.89 0.50 -11.86
CA GLN A 313 -20.74 -0.20 -10.89
C GLN A 313 -22.23 -0.29 -11.26
N ASN A 314 -22.77 0.71 -11.98
CA ASN A 314 -24.21 0.83 -12.25
C ASN A 314 -24.66 0.19 -13.57
N ASN A 315 -23.73 -0.30 -14.39
CA ASN A 315 -24.07 -1.03 -15.61
C ASN A 315 -23.60 -2.47 -15.44
N GLU A 316 -24.55 -3.37 -15.19
CA GLU A 316 -24.29 -4.79 -14.94
C GLU A 316 -23.53 -5.48 -16.08
N GLU A 317 -23.80 -5.11 -17.34
CA GLU A 317 -23.11 -5.69 -18.49
C GLU A 317 -21.64 -5.25 -18.52
N MET A 318 -21.40 -3.95 -18.38
CA MET A 318 -20.03 -3.38 -18.33
C MET A 318 -19.27 -3.87 -17.10
N LYS A 319 -19.95 -3.99 -15.95
CA LYS A 319 -19.39 -4.54 -14.72
C LYS A 319 -18.93 -5.99 -14.94
N LYS A 320 -19.81 -6.84 -15.47
CA LYS A 320 -19.47 -8.24 -15.82
C LYS A 320 -18.31 -8.32 -16.81
N MET A 321 -18.32 -7.50 -17.86
CA MET A 321 -17.22 -7.43 -18.83
C MET A 321 -15.91 -6.99 -18.19
N THR A 322 -15.93 -6.01 -17.29
CA THR A 322 -14.72 -5.51 -16.62
C THR A 322 -14.20 -6.53 -15.61
N ILE A 323 -15.07 -7.20 -14.86
CA ILE A 323 -14.71 -8.29 -13.94
C ILE A 323 -14.10 -9.47 -14.72
N ALA A 324 -14.68 -9.85 -15.85
CA ALA A 324 -14.12 -10.88 -16.72
C ALA A 324 -12.73 -10.50 -17.28
N ALA A 325 -12.45 -9.20 -17.40
CA ALA A 325 -11.16 -8.67 -17.82
C ALA A 325 -10.18 -8.40 -16.64
N LEU A 326 -10.54 -8.71 -15.39
CA LEU A 326 -9.71 -8.47 -14.21
C LEU A 326 -8.28 -9.01 -14.34
N PRO A 327 -8.05 -10.24 -14.86
CA PRO A 327 -6.70 -10.76 -15.01
C PRO A 327 -5.82 -9.92 -15.93
N VAL A 328 -6.41 -9.29 -16.94
CA VAL A 328 -5.71 -8.38 -17.86
C VAL A 328 -5.21 -7.14 -17.10
N PHE A 329 -6.05 -6.56 -16.23
CA PHE A 329 -5.67 -5.39 -15.44
C PHE A 329 -4.52 -5.70 -14.49
N VAL A 330 -4.63 -6.80 -13.76
CA VAL A 330 -3.60 -7.25 -12.82
C VAL A 330 -2.29 -7.50 -13.56
N ALA A 331 -2.32 -8.24 -14.68
CA ALA A 331 -1.13 -8.54 -15.48
C ALA A 331 -0.52 -7.28 -16.15
N SER A 332 -1.33 -6.27 -16.44
CA SER A 332 -0.89 -4.99 -17.04
C SER A 332 -0.37 -3.97 -16.01
N SER A 333 -0.23 -4.37 -14.74
CA SER A 333 0.20 -3.48 -13.66
C SER A 333 1.67 -3.67 -13.31
N SER A 334 2.42 -2.59 -13.09
CA SER A 334 3.83 -2.68 -12.69
C SER A 334 4.02 -3.24 -11.27
N ARG A 335 3.13 -2.88 -10.35
CA ARG A 335 3.20 -3.22 -8.92
C ARG A 335 1.83 -3.57 -8.38
N MET A 336 1.79 -4.39 -7.34
CA MET A 336 0.58 -4.68 -6.58
C MET A 336 0.72 -4.12 -5.17
N LEU A 337 -0.21 -3.27 -4.76
CA LEU A 337 -0.35 -2.80 -3.39
C LEU A 337 -1.46 -3.57 -2.70
N VAL A 338 -1.11 -4.35 -1.69
CA VAL A 338 -2.05 -5.07 -0.83
C VAL A 338 -2.35 -4.22 0.39
N LEU A 339 -3.59 -3.72 0.50
CA LEU A 339 -4.08 -3.06 1.71
C LEU A 339 -4.62 -4.13 2.67
N GLY A 340 -3.76 -4.58 3.57
CA GLY A 340 -3.99 -5.74 4.43
C GLY A 340 -4.82 -5.43 5.67
N ASP A 341 -6.01 -6.02 5.75
CA ASP A 341 -6.79 -6.20 6.97
C ASP A 341 -6.77 -7.66 7.44
N ASP A 342 -7.44 -7.94 8.56
CA ASP A 342 -7.56 -9.27 9.15
C ASP A 342 -8.29 -10.28 8.24
N THR A 343 -9.07 -9.82 7.26
CA THR A 343 -9.87 -10.66 6.37
C THR A 343 -9.27 -10.84 4.98
N TYR A 344 -8.15 -10.18 4.65
CA TYR A 344 -7.65 -10.11 3.27
C TYR A 344 -7.38 -11.50 2.68
N PHE A 345 -6.62 -12.35 3.38
CA PHE A 345 -6.27 -13.70 2.93
C PHE A 345 -7.44 -14.69 2.97
N GLU A 346 -8.52 -14.34 3.67
CA GLU A 346 -9.74 -15.16 3.67
C GLU A 346 -10.58 -14.94 2.41
N ARG A 347 -10.31 -13.92 1.60
CA ARG A 347 -11.16 -13.56 0.45
C ARG A 347 -10.65 -14.18 -0.85
N LEU A 348 -11.47 -15.06 -1.45
CA LEU A 348 -11.10 -15.79 -2.65
C LEU A 348 -10.76 -14.88 -3.84
N TRP A 349 -11.51 -13.79 -4.03
CA TRP A 349 -11.23 -12.80 -5.09
C TRP A 349 -9.88 -12.08 -4.90
N CYS A 350 -9.56 -11.64 -3.67
CA CYS A 350 -8.25 -11.04 -3.38
C CYS A 350 -7.11 -12.03 -3.64
N ASN A 351 -7.33 -13.30 -3.30
CA ASN A 351 -6.36 -14.37 -3.54
C ASN A 351 -6.19 -14.68 -5.03
N LEU A 352 -7.24 -14.56 -5.84
CA LEU A 352 -7.15 -14.66 -7.31
C LEU A 352 -6.31 -13.51 -7.87
N GLU A 353 -6.55 -12.26 -7.46
CA GLU A 353 -5.74 -11.10 -7.87
C GLU A 353 -4.26 -11.31 -7.54
N LEU A 354 -3.99 -11.79 -6.32
CA LEU A 354 -2.65 -12.12 -5.87
C LEU A 354 -2.02 -13.25 -6.69
N ALA A 355 -2.77 -14.31 -7.00
CA ALA A 355 -2.33 -15.43 -7.82
C ALA A 355 -1.96 -14.99 -9.25
N ILE A 356 -2.80 -14.15 -9.87
CA ILE A 356 -2.55 -13.60 -11.21
C ILE A 356 -1.29 -12.74 -11.18
N PHE A 357 -1.17 -11.81 -10.23
CA PHE A 357 -0.01 -10.92 -10.15
C PHE A 357 1.28 -11.70 -9.88
N ALA A 358 1.25 -12.67 -8.95
CA ALA A 358 2.38 -13.52 -8.62
C ALA A 358 2.92 -14.29 -9.82
N LYS A 359 2.04 -14.72 -10.75
CA LYS A 359 2.46 -15.43 -11.96
C LYS A 359 2.96 -14.49 -13.05
N CYS A 360 2.45 -13.26 -13.10
CA CYS A 360 2.84 -12.27 -14.11
C CYS A 360 4.11 -11.49 -13.74
N SER A 361 4.40 -11.33 -12.44
CA SER A 361 5.59 -10.66 -11.96
C SER A 361 6.73 -11.65 -11.76
N SER A 362 7.92 -11.33 -12.28
CA SER A 362 9.16 -12.06 -12.00
C SER A 362 9.77 -11.68 -10.64
N ASP A 363 9.31 -10.58 -10.02
CA ASP A 363 9.82 -10.09 -8.74
C ASP A 363 8.74 -10.19 -7.63
N PRO A 364 8.93 -11.05 -6.61
CA PRO A 364 8.06 -11.09 -5.43
C PRO A 364 8.00 -9.76 -4.67
N GLY A 365 9.03 -8.91 -4.77
CA GLY A 365 9.07 -7.57 -4.19
C GLY A 365 8.14 -6.55 -4.88
N ALA A 366 7.60 -6.89 -6.05
CA ALA A 366 6.59 -6.08 -6.73
C ALA A 366 5.22 -6.13 -6.01
N VAL A 367 4.99 -7.12 -5.15
CA VAL A 367 3.86 -7.16 -4.21
C VAL A 367 4.26 -6.45 -2.92
N GLN A 368 3.58 -5.35 -2.62
CA GLN A 368 3.84 -4.53 -1.46
C GLN A 368 2.68 -4.61 -0.48
N TYR A 369 2.97 -5.16 0.69
CA TYR A 369 1.98 -5.32 1.76
C TYR A 369 1.97 -4.09 2.67
N MET A 370 0.82 -3.42 2.76
CA MET A 370 0.61 -2.25 3.61
C MET A 370 -0.50 -2.55 4.62
N PRO A 371 -0.16 -2.85 5.89
CA PRO A 371 -1.15 -3.12 6.91
C PRO A 371 -1.89 -1.84 7.32
N LEU A 372 -3.21 -1.94 7.49
CA LEU A 372 -4.06 -0.80 7.84
C LEU A 372 -3.82 -0.22 9.23
N TRP A 373 -3.08 -0.92 10.12
CA TRP A 373 -2.73 -0.42 11.45
C TRP A 373 -1.52 0.51 11.48
N LEU A 374 -0.66 0.46 10.45
CA LEU A 374 0.64 1.12 10.48
C LEU A 374 0.53 2.65 10.54
N ALA A 375 -0.28 3.24 9.66
CA ALA A 375 -0.39 4.70 9.60
C ALA A 375 -1.03 5.32 10.86
N PRO A 376 -2.13 4.77 11.43
CA PRO A 376 -2.63 5.21 12.73
C PRO A 376 -1.60 5.07 13.85
N TRP A 377 -0.83 3.98 13.85
CA TRP A 377 0.21 3.75 14.86
C TRP A 377 1.27 4.86 14.81
N ILE A 378 1.87 5.13 13.64
CA ILE A 378 2.87 6.20 13.45
C ILE A 378 2.32 7.55 13.91
N LEU A 379 1.15 7.94 13.43
CA LEU A 379 0.56 9.24 13.75
C LEU A 379 0.23 9.38 15.24
N SER A 380 -0.28 8.31 15.86
CA SER A 380 -0.55 8.30 17.30
C SER A 380 0.72 8.47 18.12
N THR A 381 1.83 7.83 17.71
CA THR A 381 3.11 7.94 18.42
C THR A 381 3.72 9.33 18.26
N ILE A 382 3.75 9.88 17.05
CA ILE A 382 4.22 11.25 16.79
C ILE A 382 3.40 12.27 17.61
N PHE A 383 2.08 12.12 17.63
CA PHE A 383 1.20 13.01 18.40
C PHE A 383 1.48 12.92 19.91
N MET A 384 1.68 11.71 20.44
CA MET A 384 2.04 11.53 21.85
C MET A 384 3.42 12.12 22.17
N ASP A 385 4.39 11.97 21.28
CA ASP A 385 5.73 12.53 21.43
C ASP A 385 5.69 14.07 21.53
N ILE A 386 4.87 14.73 20.69
CA ILE A 386 4.61 16.18 20.78
C ILE A 386 4.05 16.56 22.15
N ILE A 387 3.05 15.83 22.65
CA ILE A 387 2.47 16.10 23.97
C ILE A 387 3.54 15.99 25.05
N CYS A 388 4.36 14.94 25.02
CA CYS A 388 5.41 14.71 26.01
C CYS A 388 6.46 15.82 25.98
N ILE A 389 6.93 16.22 24.80
CA ILE A 389 7.89 17.33 24.62
C ILE A 389 7.33 18.65 25.11
N THR A 390 6.03 18.88 24.96
CA THR A 390 5.38 20.11 25.42
C THR A 390 5.28 20.18 26.94
N ILE A 391 5.08 19.04 27.60
CA ILE A 391 4.91 18.94 29.06
C ILE A 391 6.27 18.82 29.78
N ALA A 392 7.30 18.31 29.12
CA ALA A 392 8.57 17.99 29.76
C ALA A 392 9.30 19.19 30.39
N PRO A 393 9.54 20.32 29.68
CA PRO A 393 10.29 21.44 30.25
C PRO A 393 9.72 22.04 31.56
N PRO A 394 8.41 22.34 31.67
CA PRO A 394 7.87 22.86 32.93
C PRO A 394 7.88 21.83 34.06
N LEU A 395 7.73 20.53 33.74
CA LEU A 395 7.76 19.49 34.77
C LEU A 395 9.18 19.19 35.26
N GLU A 396 10.16 19.22 34.37
CA GLU A 396 11.57 19.08 34.69
C GLU A 396 12.04 20.18 35.65
N SER A 397 11.68 21.44 35.34
CA SER A 397 12.01 22.59 36.20
C SER A 397 11.44 22.41 37.61
N PHE A 398 10.17 22.03 37.73
CA PHE A 398 9.51 21.79 39.01
C PHE A 398 10.16 20.65 39.82
N ALA A 399 10.53 19.56 39.14
CA ALA A 399 10.99 18.35 39.80
C ALA A 399 12.48 18.41 40.20
N LEU A 400 13.32 19.07 39.40
CA LEU A 400 14.72 19.30 39.72
C LEU A 400 14.88 20.15 40.99
N ASP A 401 14.04 21.16 41.22
CA ASP A 401 14.05 21.97 42.45
C ASP A 401 13.85 21.12 43.71
N HIS A 402 12.96 20.13 43.66
CA HIS A 402 12.62 19.31 44.83
C HIS A 402 13.60 18.18 45.10
N LEU A 403 14.21 17.60 44.06
CA LEU A 403 15.12 16.46 44.21
C LEU A 403 16.59 16.89 44.37
N SER A 404 16.98 18.02 43.78
CA SER A 404 18.35 18.56 43.89
C SER A 404 18.73 18.81 45.36
N THR A 405 17.82 19.35 46.16
CA THR A 405 18.02 19.62 47.60
C THR A 405 18.37 18.34 48.39
N ARG A 406 17.63 17.24 48.17
CA ARG A 406 17.88 15.93 48.82
C ARG A 406 19.25 15.34 48.49
N ILE A 407 19.71 15.52 47.25
CA ILE A 407 20.99 15.00 46.78
C ILE A 407 22.13 15.89 47.24
N GLN A 408 21.91 17.19 47.30
CA GLN A 408 22.85 18.16 47.85
C GLN A 408 23.21 17.82 49.31
N GLU A 409 22.23 17.40 50.11
CA GLU A 409 22.43 16.98 51.51
C GLU A 409 23.16 15.64 51.66
N SER A 410 23.04 14.74 50.68
CA SER A 410 23.52 13.35 50.80
C SER A 410 24.98 13.14 50.39
N PHE A 411 25.58 14.07 49.64
CA PHE A 411 26.93 13.93 49.11
C PHE A 411 27.78 15.20 49.29
N PRO A 412 29.11 15.06 49.53
CA PRO A 412 30.04 16.18 49.56
C PRO A 412 29.97 17.03 48.29
N GLU A 413 30.18 18.34 48.41
CA GLU A 413 30.09 19.29 47.29
C GLU A 413 31.01 18.94 46.11
N ASP A 414 32.24 18.49 46.37
CA ASP A 414 33.22 18.14 45.33
C ASP A 414 33.10 16.69 44.79
N SER A 415 32.07 15.95 45.19
CA SER A 415 31.93 14.55 44.79
C SER A 415 31.64 14.41 43.28
N THR A 416 32.52 13.72 42.55
CA THR A 416 32.28 13.34 41.15
C THR A 416 31.00 12.51 40.99
N MET A 417 30.66 11.70 41.99
CA MET A 417 29.42 10.91 41.98
C MET A 417 28.19 11.80 42.14
N LYS A 418 28.25 12.86 42.96
CA LYS A 418 27.17 13.85 43.08
C LYS A 418 26.89 14.52 41.74
N PHE A 419 27.95 14.95 41.05
CA PHE A 419 27.86 15.55 39.71
C PHE A 419 27.21 14.61 38.70
N PHE A 420 27.68 13.36 38.64
CA PHE A 420 27.10 12.33 37.77
C PHE A 420 25.61 12.09 38.05
N LEU A 421 25.21 11.93 39.32
CA LEU A 421 23.82 11.66 39.70
C LEU A 421 22.89 12.82 39.34
N MET A 422 23.34 14.06 39.57
CA MET A 422 22.57 15.25 39.19
C MET A 422 22.32 15.29 37.68
N LEU A 423 23.35 15.04 36.86
CA LEU A 423 23.21 14.98 35.41
C LEU A 423 22.32 13.82 34.95
N MET A 424 22.42 12.65 35.58
CA MET A 424 21.56 11.51 35.23
C MET A 424 20.07 11.81 35.48
N LEU A 425 19.76 12.55 36.54
CA LEU A 425 18.38 12.86 36.93
C LEU A 425 17.67 13.81 35.96
N THR A 426 18.40 14.72 35.32
CA THR A 426 17.85 15.59 34.26
C THR A 426 17.13 14.79 33.17
N TRP A 427 17.55 13.55 32.90
CA TRP A 427 16.94 12.69 31.89
C TRP A 427 15.82 11.77 32.41
N ILE A 428 15.81 11.47 33.72
CA ILE A 428 14.79 10.60 34.31
C ILE A 428 13.43 11.31 34.36
N PHE A 429 13.41 12.62 34.61
CA PHE A 429 12.17 13.41 34.68
C PHE A 429 11.43 13.52 33.34
N PRO A 430 12.10 13.85 32.21
CA PRO A 430 11.50 13.73 30.88
C PRO A 430 10.91 12.34 30.62
N GLY A 431 11.56 11.27 31.08
CA GLY A 431 11.02 9.92 30.97
C GLY A 431 9.67 9.71 31.69
N MET A 432 9.44 10.38 32.82
CA MET A 432 8.14 10.38 33.49
C MET A 432 7.07 11.19 32.73
N CYS A 433 7.48 12.15 31.90
CA CYS A 433 6.55 12.90 31.06
C CYS A 433 5.93 12.03 29.96
N TYR A 434 6.48 10.85 29.70
CA TYR A 434 5.91 9.84 28.79
C TYR A 434 4.90 8.90 29.47
N LEU A 435 4.63 9.06 30.77
CA LEU A 435 3.56 8.32 31.47
C LEU A 435 2.19 8.47 30.78
N PRO A 436 1.74 9.68 30.36
CA PRO A 436 0.47 9.83 29.64
C PRO A 436 0.45 9.09 28.30
N ALA A 437 1.60 8.92 27.66
CA ALA A 437 1.72 8.16 26.42
C ALA A 437 1.52 6.64 26.63
N ALA A 438 1.49 6.16 27.88
CA ALA A 438 1.38 4.73 28.18
C ALA A 438 0.05 4.11 27.72
N LEU A 439 -1.09 4.77 27.97
CA LEU A 439 -2.41 4.26 27.60
C LEU A 439 -2.62 4.22 26.06
N PRO A 440 -2.34 5.29 25.31
CA PRO A 440 -2.41 5.26 23.85
C PRO A 440 -1.41 4.27 23.24
N SER A 441 -0.19 4.21 23.80
CA SER A 441 0.82 3.23 23.39
C SER A 441 0.33 1.80 23.63
N PHE A 442 -0.37 1.50 24.73
CA PHE A 442 -0.98 0.19 24.97
C PHE A 442 -1.87 -0.24 23.82
N PHE A 443 -2.90 0.55 23.50
CA PHE A 443 -3.85 0.18 22.45
C PHE A 443 -3.17 0.02 21.09
N SER A 444 -2.24 0.93 20.79
CA SER A 444 -1.51 0.96 19.53
C SER A 444 -0.62 -0.29 19.37
N HIS A 445 0.15 -0.66 20.40
CA HIS A 445 1.08 -1.80 20.34
C HIS A 445 0.35 -3.15 20.46
N VAL A 446 -0.71 -3.26 21.28
CA VAL A 446 -1.55 -4.47 21.32
C VAL A 446 -2.22 -4.72 19.98
N ARG A 447 -2.76 -3.66 19.35
CA ARG A 447 -3.34 -3.76 18.01
C ARG A 447 -2.30 -4.20 16.98
N LYS A 448 -1.10 -3.62 17.01
CA LYS A 448 0.03 -4.03 16.16
C LYS A 448 0.32 -5.51 16.31
N ILE A 449 0.53 -5.99 17.54
CA ILE A 449 0.86 -7.40 17.82
C ILE A 449 -0.25 -8.31 17.30
N ARG A 450 -1.51 -8.08 17.71
CA ARG A 450 -2.63 -8.96 17.33
C ARG A 450 -2.86 -9.01 15.83
N GLN A 451 -2.88 -7.86 15.16
CA GLN A 451 -3.19 -7.80 13.72
C GLN A 451 -2.04 -8.33 12.87
N HIS A 452 -0.79 -8.06 13.25
CA HIS A 452 0.37 -8.57 12.52
C HIS A 452 0.58 -10.06 12.75
N GLU A 453 0.39 -10.54 13.98
CA GLU A 453 0.41 -11.98 14.30
C GLU A 453 -0.66 -12.73 13.50
N LEU A 454 -1.91 -12.24 13.50
CA LEU A 454 -2.99 -12.84 12.73
C LEU A 454 -2.67 -12.86 11.23
N THR A 455 -2.10 -11.78 10.69
CA THR A 455 -1.66 -11.73 9.29
C THR A 455 -0.62 -12.81 8.99
N LEU A 456 0.41 -12.95 9.82
CA LEU A 456 1.46 -13.94 9.62
C LEU A 456 0.93 -15.36 9.78
N GLN A 457 0.03 -15.60 10.73
CA GLN A 457 -0.66 -16.89 10.91
C GLN A 457 -1.55 -17.23 9.70
N HIS A 458 -2.28 -16.26 9.15
CA HIS A 458 -3.07 -16.46 7.94
C HIS A 458 -2.19 -16.80 6.73
N MET A 459 -0.97 -16.26 6.66
CA MET A 459 0.01 -16.64 5.64
C MET A 459 0.62 -18.02 5.90
N ASP A 460 0.88 -18.38 7.16
CA ASP A 460 1.46 -19.69 7.53
C ASP A 460 0.48 -20.85 7.32
N CYS A 461 -0.78 -20.67 7.71
CA CYS A 461 -1.84 -21.67 7.57
C CYS A 461 -2.69 -21.46 6.31
N PHE A 462 -2.21 -20.65 5.36
CA PHE A 462 -2.93 -20.29 4.15
C PHE A 462 -3.35 -21.53 3.34
N ASN A 463 -4.64 -21.63 3.05
CA ASN A 463 -5.14 -22.57 2.05
C ASN A 463 -6.23 -21.89 1.22
N ILE A 464 -5.97 -21.71 -0.08
CA ILE A 464 -6.93 -21.08 -0.99
C ILE A 464 -8.29 -21.79 -0.99
N GLN A 465 -8.33 -23.10 -0.79
CA GLN A 465 -9.57 -23.88 -0.78
C GLN A 465 -10.48 -23.51 0.40
N ASN A 466 -9.90 -22.97 1.48
CA ASN A 466 -10.64 -22.49 2.65
C ASN A 466 -11.04 -21.02 2.53
N ALA A 467 -10.65 -20.33 1.45
CA ALA A 467 -11.00 -18.93 1.25
C ALA A 467 -12.52 -18.78 1.04
N LYS A 468 -13.09 -17.79 1.68
CA LYS A 468 -14.50 -17.39 1.60
C LYS A 468 -14.77 -16.74 0.24
N CYS A 469 -15.83 -17.17 -0.43
CA CYS A 469 -16.31 -16.53 -1.65
C CYS A 469 -17.56 -15.70 -1.33
N THR A 470 -17.62 -14.45 -1.81
CA THR A 470 -18.82 -13.63 -1.64
C THR A 470 -20.00 -14.18 -2.44
N CYS A 471 -19.73 -14.81 -3.58
CA CYS A 471 -20.70 -15.46 -4.44
C CYS A 471 -20.22 -16.90 -4.68
N GLU A 472 -20.74 -17.86 -3.92
CA GLU A 472 -20.29 -19.26 -3.99
C GLU A 472 -20.36 -19.89 -5.41
N PRO A 473 -21.32 -19.57 -6.28
CA PRO A 473 -21.29 -19.99 -7.68
C PRO A 473 -20.02 -19.61 -8.46
N ASP A 474 -19.33 -18.53 -8.06
CA ASP A 474 -18.10 -18.08 -8.71
C ASP A 474 -16.87 -18.88 -8.25
N ARG A 475 -16.97 -19.64 -7.14
CA ARG A 475 -15.83 -20.35 -6.54
C ARG A 475 -15.15 -21.26 -7.54
N GLU A 476 -15.91 -22.11 -8.23
CA GLU A 476 -15.36 -23.08 -9.18
C GLU A 476 -14.63 -22.37 -10.34
N ILE A 477 -15.19 -21.25 -10.81
CA ILE A 477 -14.61 -20.43 -11.88
C ILE A 477 -13.28 -19.83 -11.42
N ILE A 478 -13.26 -19.24 -10.22
CA ILE A 478 -12.06 -18.60 -9.66
C ILE A 478 -10.97 -19.63 -9.35
N GLU A 479 -11.35 -20.74 -8.73
CA GLU A 479 -10.44 -21.84 -8.42
C GLU A 479 -9.82 -22.43 -9.68
N ASN A 480 -10.61 -22.65 -10.73
CA ASN A 480 -10.09 -23.15 -12.01
C ASN A 480 -9.09 -22.18 -12.65
N GLN A 481 -9.30 -20.86 -12.54
CA GLN A 481 -8.32 -19.87 -13.00
C GLN A 481 -7.01 -19.94 -12.21
N VAL A 482 -7.07 -20.11 -10.88
CA VAL A 482 -5.84 -20.28 -10.07
C VAL A 482 -5.13 -21.58 -10.43
N LEU A 483 -5.88 -22.66 -10.67
CA LEU A 483 -5.31 -23.93 -11.11
C LEU A 483 -4.53 -23.75 -12.41
N GLU A 484 -5.11 -23.09 -13.42
CA GLU A 484 -4.47 -22.80 -14.71
C GLU A 484 -3.17 -21.99 -14.57
N LEU A 485 -3.08 -21.09 -13.58
CA LEU A 485 -1.88 -20.27 -13.38
C LEU A 485 -0.70 -21.04 -12.77
N PHE A 486 -0.95 -22.09 -11.97
CA PHE A 486 0.05 -22.76 -11.13
C PHE A 486 0.40 -24.19 -11.59
N ASP A 487 0.49 -24.38 -12.91
CA ASP A 487 1.02 -25.57 -13.59
C ASP A 487 2.36 -26.06 -13.02
N ASP A 488 3.30 -25.13 -12.88
CA ASP A 488 4.66 -25.33 -12.38
C ASP A 488 4.95 -24.43 -11.16
N PRO A 489 5.86 -24.83 -10.24
CA PRO A 489 6.26 -24.00 -9.12
C PRO A 489 6.83 -22.66 -9.60
N VAL A 490 6.58 -21.59 -8.84
CA VAL A 490 7.14 -20.26 -9.13
C VAL A 490 8.64 -20.31 -8.87
N GLU A 491 9.45 -20.21 -9.93
CA GLU A 491 10.90 -20.07 -9.80
C GLU A 491 11.23 -18.65 -9.31
N VAL A 492 11.70 -18.55 -8.08
CA VAL A 492 12.25 -17.30 -7.52
C VAL A 492 13.71 -17.23 -7.93
N SER A 493 14.09 -16.24 -8.73
CA SER A 493 15.49 -15.97 -9.02
C SER A 493 16.20 -15.50 -7.75
N ASN A 494 17.00 -16.39 -7.14
CA ASN A 494 17.87 -16.06 -6.02
C ASN A 494 18.97 -15.09 -6.48
N HIS A 495 18.79 -13.79 -6.29
CA HIS A 495 19.86 -12.81 -6.44
C HIS A 495 20.56 -12.58 -5.10
N THR A 496 21.66 -13.31 -4.88
CA THR A 496 22.72 -12.94 -3.94
C THR A 496 23.86 -12.23 -4.70
N ASP A 497 24.21 -11.04 -4.22
CA ASP A 497 25.48 -10.29 -4.35
C ASP A 497 26.20 -10.15 -5.70
N SER A 498 26.09 -8.96 -6.33
CA SER A 498 27.20 -8.09 -6.82
C SER A 498 26.74 -7.13 -7.95
N PRO A 499 27.22 -5.87 -8.00
CA PRO A 499 26.89 -4.93 -9.08
C PRO A 499 27.75 -5.22 -10.31
N GLY A 500 27.28 -6.07 -11.21
CA GLY A 500 28.00 -6.35 -12.45
C GLY A 500 27.22 -7.21 -13.43
N LYS A 501 26.77 -6.60 -14.53
CA LYS A 501 26.44 -7.19 -15.85
C LYS A 501 26.18 -8.71 -15.85
N GLY A 502 24.98 -9.12 -15.45
CA GLY A 502 24.50 -10.49 -15.59
C GLY A 502 23.80 -10.69 -16.92
N HIS A 503 24.38 -11.53 -17.78
CA HIS A 503 23.85 -11.99 -19.05
C HIS A 503 22.55 -12.79 -18.81
N LEU A 504 21.46 -12.41 -19.48
CA LEU A 504 20.20 -13.17 -19.50
C LEU A 504 20.44 -14.51 -20.19
N SER A 505 20.28 -15.62 -19.47
CA SER A 505 20.11 -16.92 -20.10
C SER A 505 18.77 -16.95 -20.83
N PRO A 506 18.69 -17.49 -22.07
CA PRO A 506 17.45 -17.54 -22.83
C PRO A 506 16.45 -18.46 -22.12
N VAL A 507 15.28 -17.92 -21.77
CA VAL A 507 14.12 -18.73 -21.37
C VAL A 507 13.76 -19.64 -22.55
N ASP A 508 13.82 -20.94 -22.32
CA ASP A 508 13.58 -21.97 -23.31
C ASP A 508 12.16 -21.86 -23.87
N ASN A 509 12.06 -21.81 -25.20
CA ASN A 509 10.86 -21.45 -25.97
C ASN A 509 9.85 -22.62 -26.08
N ARG A 510 9.69 -23.46 -25.04
CA ARG A 510 8.92 -24.71 -25.10
C ARG A 510 7.68 -24.70 -24.21
N SER A 511 6.68 -23.92 -24.61
CA SER A 511 5.32 -24.40 -24.93
C SER A 511 4.37 -23.19 -25.06
N PRO A 512 3.58 -23.08 -26.14
CA PRO A 512 2.55 -22.06 -26.21
C PRO A 512 1.49 -22.37 -25.14
N TRP A 513 1.20 -21.41 -24.29
CA TRP A 513 0.09 -21.46 -23.34
C TRP A 513 -1.20 -21.78 -24.11
N ARG A 514 -1.65 -23.03 -24.01
CA ARG A 514 -2.82 -23.56 -24.71
C ARG A 514 -4.06 -22.84 -24.21
N ARG A 515 -5.12 -22.75 -25.04
CA ARG A 515 -6.45 -22.27 -24.62
C ARG A 515 -6.96 -23.09 -23.41
N PRO A 516 -7.85 -22.53 -22.56
CA PRO A 516 -8.59 -23.34 -21.60
C PRO A 516 -9.35 -24.39 -22.42
N SER A 517 -8.96 -25.65 -22.31
CA SER A 517 -9.87 -26.69 -22.71
C SER A 517 -10.97 -26.65 -21.66
N ILE A 518 -12.20 -26.32 -22.06
CA ILE A 518 -13.41 -26.52 -21.25
C ILE A 518 -13.54 -28.00 -20.79
N ASN A 519 -12.67 -28.88 -21.30
CA ASN A 519 -12.49 -30.28 -20.94
C ASN A 519 -11.23 -30.59 -20.10
N SER A 520 -10.59 -29.64 -19.39
CA SER A 520 -9.47 -29.99 -18.50
C SER A 520 -10.03 -30.56 -17.20
N SER A 521 -10.50 -31.80 -17.28
CA SER A 521 -10.72 -32.67 -16.13
C SER A 521 -9.35 -32.95 -15.51
N TRP A 522 -8.81 -31.99 -14.76
CA TRP A 522 -7.66 -32.21 -13.90
C TRP A 522 -8.03 -33.31 -12.93
N ASN A 523 -7.23 -34.37 -12.86
CA ASN A 523 -7.45 -35.36 -11.82
C ASN A 523 -7.19 -34.72 -10.44
N ASP A 524 -7.76 -35.30 -9.37
CA ASP A 524 -7.63 -34.75 -8.02
C ASP A 524 -6.18 -34.54 -7.57
N ARG A 525 -5.25 -35.34 -8.11
CA ARG A 525 -3.82 -35.22 -7.80
C ARG A 525 -3.22 -33.95 -8.41
N GLU A 526 -3.56 -33.63 -9.65
CA GLU A 526 -3.15 -32.41 -10.36
C GLU A 526 -3.75 -31.16 -9.72
N ARG A 527 -5.05 -31.19 -9.39
CA ARG A 527 -5.72 -30.09 -8.67
C ARG A 527 -4.98 -29.79 -7.36
N ARG A 528 -4.72 -30.82 -6.55
CA ARG A 528 -3.96 -30.70 -5.30
C ARG A 528 -2.55 -30.17 -5.52
N LYS A 529 -1.84 -30.60 -6.57
CA LYS A 529 -0.49 -30.11 -6.88
C LYS A 529 -0.48 -28.61 -7.16
N ARG A 530 -1.40 -28.12 -8.00
CA ARG A 530 -1.50 -26.71 -8.40
C ARG A 530 -1.89 -25.80 -7.25
N PHE A 531 -2.89 -26.18 -6.45
CA PHE A 531 -3.22 -25.43 -5.23
C PHE A 531 -2.05 -25.39 -4.24
N ARG A 532 -1.33 -26.51 -4.06
CA ARG A 532 -0.11 -26.52 -3.25
C ARG A 532 0.96 -25.56 -3.76
N ASN A 533 1.12 -25.41 -5.07
CA ASN A 533 2.08 -24.46 -5.64
C ASN A 533 1.72 -23.01 -5.29
N PHE A 534 0.43 -22.62 -5.39
CA PHE A 534 0.00 -21.28 -4.99
C PHE A 534 0.09 -21.07 -3.47
N ASN A 535 -0.35 -22.05 -2.67
CA ASN A 535 -0.24 -21.97 -1.22
C ASN A 535 1.24 -21.81 -0.82
N ARG A 536 2.16 -22.56 -1.44
CA ARG A 536 3.61 -22.43 -1.21
C ARG A 536 4.14 -21.03 -1.54
N TYR A 537 3.63 -20.39 -2.58
CA TYR A 537 4.00 -19.00 -2.90
C TYR A 537 3.60 -18.04 -1.76
N VAL A 538 2.41 -18.22 -1.17
CA VAL A 538 1.94 -17.40 -0.04
C VAL A 538 2.76 -17.70 1.22
N HIS A 539 2.99 -18.97 1.55
CA HIS A 539 3.75 -19.39 2.73
C HIS A 539 5.23 -18.94 2.70
N GLY A 540 5.85 -18.96 1.51
CA GLY A 540 7.27 -18.65 1.34
C GLY A 540 7.49 -17.24 0.79
N PRO A 541 7.64 -17.07 -0.54
CA PRO A 541 8.07 -15.81 -1.16
C PRO A 541 7.31 -14.55 -0.70
N LEU A 542 5.98 -14.62 -0.62
CA LEU A 542 5.17 -13.47 -0.20
C LEU A 542 5.37 -13.16 1.29
N ARG A 543 5.28 -14.18 2.15
CA ARG A 543 5.49 -14.02 3.59
C ARG A 543 6.90 -13.52 3.90
N GLU A 544 7.92 -14.04 3.22
CA GLU A 544 9.30 -13.56 3.33
C GLU A 544 9.44 -12.09 2.90
N SER A 545 8.72 -11.66 1.86
CA SER A 545 8.67 -10.24 1.47
C SER A 545 8.09 -9.37 2.59
N VAL A 546 6.99 -9.80 3.22
CA VAL A 546 6.39 -9.10 4.36
C VAL A 546 7.33 -9.06 5.58
N LEU A 547 7.97 -10.19 5.90
CA LEU A 547 8.94 -10.28 7.01
C LEU A 547 10.18 -9.42 6.76
N ARG A 548 10.69 -9.34 5.52
CA ARG A 548 11.81 -8.45 5.18
C ARG A 548 11.44 -6.97 5.32
N GLY A 549 10.21 -6.60 4.96
CA GLY A 549 9.73 -5.22 5.04
C GLY A 549 9.38 -4.76 6.45
N LEU A 550 8.59 -5.55 7.19
CA LEU A 550 7.99 -5.16 8.47
C LEU A 550 8.53 -5.92 9.68
N GLY A 551 9.20 -7.06 9.48
CA GLY A 551 9.62 -7.96 10.55
C GLY A 551 8.48 -8.79 11.14
N LYS A 552 8.76 -9.49 12.24
CA LYS A 552 7.75 -10.25 13.01
C LYS A 552 6.88 -9.32 13.87
N GLU A 553 5.93 -9.91 14.61
CA GLU A 553 5.00 -9.19 15.49
C GLU A 553 5.67 -8.40 16.62
N VAL A 554 6.92 -8.74 16.99
CA VAL A 554 7.73 -7.98 17.97
C VAL A 554 8.84 -7.12 17.36
N ASP A 555 9.03 -7.19 16.05
CA ASP A 555 10.07 -6.44 15.37
C ASP A 555 9.51 -5.12 14.81
N MET A 556 10.42 -4.17 14.57
CA MET A 556 10.13 -2.90 13.92
C MET A 556 11.37 -2.45 13.15
N PRO A 557 11.25 -1.95 11.91
CA PRO A 557 12.38 -1.34 11.20
C PRO A 557 12.94 -0.13 11.96
N TRP A 558 14.26 -0.01 12.03
CA TRP A 558 14.94 1.10 12.71
C TRP A 558 14.52 2.48 12.19
N SER A 559 14.38 2.61 10.86
CA SER A 559 13.92 3.86 10.23
C SER A 559 12.52 4.25 10.68
N LEU A 560 11.64 3.27 10.89
CA LEU A 560 10.29 3.52 11.33
C LEU A 560 10.26 3.96 12.81
N CYS A 561 11.11 3.37 13.66
CA CYS A 561 11.29 3.84 15.03
C CYS A 561 11.77 5.30 15.08
N LEU A 562 12.74 5.68 14.23
CA LEU A 562 13.18 7.07 14.18
C LEU A 562 12.09 8.04 13.73
N ILE A 563 11.28 7.67 12.75
CA ILE A 563 10.19 8.54 12.27
C ILE A 563 9.14 8.74 13.37
N CYS A 564 8.89 7.73 14.19
CA CYS A 564 7.99 7.86 15.35
C CYS A 564 8.50 8.85 16.42
N PHE A 565 9.83 8.96 16.59
CA PHE A 565 10.49 9.91 17.49
C PHE A 565 10.98 11.17 16.76
N MET A 566 10.44 11.47 15.57
CA MET A 566 10.85 12.64 14.80
C MET A 566 10.66 13.97 15.57
N PRO A 567 9.57 14.19 16.35
CA PRO A 567 9.47 15.38 17.19
C PRO A 567 10.64 15.49 18.18
N LEU A 568 11.04 14.39 18.84
CA LEU A 568 12.20 14.36 19.73
C LEU A 568 13.52 14.63 18.98
N VAL A 569 13.69 14.08 17.77
CA VAL A 569 14.82 14.40 16.88
C VAL A 569 14.90 15.89 16.63
N PHE A 570 13.78 16.54 16.34
CA PHE A 570 13.75 17.98 16.11
C PHE A 570 14.00 18.79 17.38
N TYR A 571 13.50 18.31 18.53
CA TYR A 571 13.74 18.92 19.84
C TYR A 571 15.22 18.92 20.23
N SER A 572 16.03 18.00 19.70
CA SER A 572 17.48 18.03 19.95
C SER A 572 18.14 19.35 19.53
N ALA A 573 17.67 20.01 18.47
CA ALA A 573 18.18 21.34 18.10
C ALA A 573 17.77 22.41 19.13
N VAL A 574 16.59 22.30 19.73
CA VAL A 574 16.14 23.20 20.80
C VAL A 574 17.06 23.06 22.01
N SER A 575 17.34 21.83 22.43
CA SER A 575 18.25 21.54 23.54
C SER A 575 19.69 22.02 23.25
N VAL A 576 20.22 21.72 22.06
CA VAL A 576 21.62 22.05 21.71
C VAL A 576 21.83 23.54 21.47
N LEU A 577 20.93 24.20 20.73
CA LEU A 577 21.08 25.63 20.37
C LEU A 577 20.53 26.56 21.45
N GLY A 578 19.53 26.11 22.22
CA GLY A 578 18.91 26.89 23.28
C GLY A 578 19.71 26.88 24.59
N CYS A 579 20.69 26.00 24.74
CA CYS A 579 21.60 25.93 25.90
C CYS A 579 20.85 25.93 27.25
N ASP A 580 19.83 25.08 27.35
CA ASP A 580 18.95 24.91 28.52
C ASP A 580 18.21 26.19 28.97
N GLY A 581 18.05 27.16 28.06
CA GLY A 581 17.28 28.39 28.27
C GLY A 581 18.13 29.53 28.83
N ASN A 582 19.42 29.28 29.04
CA ASN A 582 20.43 30.23 29.49
C ASN A 582 21.43 30.53 28.37
N ARG A 583 22.24 31.57 28.55
CA ARG A 583 23.34 31.85 27.62
C ARG A 583 24.33 30.69 27.62
N CYS A 584 24.80 30.28 26.45
CA CYS A 584 25.64 29.09 26.32
C CYS A 584 26.97 29.15 27.07
N ASP A 585 27.52 30.35 27.28
CA ASP A 585 28.71 30.57 28.11
C ASP A 585 28.42 30.32 29.59
N VAL A 586 27.30 30.84 30.09
CA VAL A 586 26.84 30.63 31.48
C VAL A 586 26.53 29.16 31.73
N THR A 587 25.73 28.52 30.86
CA THR A 587 25.41 27.09 31.00
C THR A 587 26.66 26.21 30.96
N ALA A 588 27.61 26.53 30.08
CA ALA A 588 28.87 25.80 30.01
C ALA A 588 29.66 25.93 31.33
N GLU A 589 29.76 27.14 31.89
CA GLU A 589 30.43 27.39 33.17
C GLU A 589 29.72 26.68 34.33
N GLU A 590 28.39 26.75 34.41
CA GLU A 590 27.58 26.08 35.44
C GLU A 590 27.76 24.56 35.44
N VAL A 591 27.89 23.95 34.27
CA VAL A 591 28.14 22.51 34.13
C VAL A 591 29.63 22.16 34.31
N GLY A 592 30.53 23.13 34.16
CA GLY A 592 31.98 22.96 34.34
C GLY A 592 32.78 22.70 33.05
N TYR A 593 32.24 23.04 31.89
CA TYR A 593 32.98 23.03 30.61
C TYR A 593 33.88 24.26 30.47
N ASP A 594 35.02 24.11 29.78
CA ASP A 594 35.98 25.21 29.59
C ASP A 594 35.47 26.26 28.60
N THR A 595 34.63 25.84 27.64
CA THR A 595 34.09 26.72 26.59
C THR A 595 32.67 26.34 26.21
N ALA A 596 31.88 27.32 25.76
CA ALA A 596 30.55 27.10 25.19
C ALA A 596 30.57 26.14 24.00
N LEU A 597 31.63 26.17 23.17
CA LEU A 597 31.79 25.24 22.05
C LEU A 597 31.89 23.79 22.53
N GLN A 598 32.66 23.54 23.60
CA GLN A 598 32.81 22.19 24.15
C GLN A 598 31.48 21.65 24.68
N TYR A 599 30.71 22.48 25.41
CA TYR A 599 29.36 22.13 25.86
C TYR A 599 28.43 21.78 24.69
N VAL A 600 28.33 22.65 23.68
CA VAL A 600 27.44 22.45 22.52
C VAL A 600 27.82 21.19 21.74
N VAL A 601 29.12 20.96 21.51
CA VAL A 601 29.60 19.76 20.82
C VAL A 601 29.31 18.50 21.63
N ALA A 602 29.56 18.52 22.95
CA ALA A 602 29.26 17.39 23.82
C ALA A 602 27.76 17.08 23.84
N ASN A 603 26.90 18.10 23.97
CA ASN A 603 25.45 17.92 23.96
C ASN A 603 24.96 17.37 22.61
N ALA A 604 25.44 17.92 21.50
CA ALA A 604 25.11 17.43 20.16
C ALA A 604 25.53 15.96 19.95
N LEU A 605 26.74 15.58 20.40
CA LEU A 605 27.20 14.20 20.36
C LEU A 605 26.33 13.27 21.20
N SER A 606 25.88 13.73 22.39
CA SER A 606 24.98 12.94 23.24
C SER A 606 23.67 12.62 22.54
N TRP A 607 23.07 13.61 21.87
CA TRP A 607 21.84 13.43 21.09
C TRP A 607 22.05 12.51 19.89
N ILE A 608 23.15 12.67 19.14
CA ILE A 608 23.49 11.79 18.00
C ILE A 608 23.63 10.34 18.46
N LEU A 609 24.34 10.09 19.57
CA LEU A 609 24.47 8.76 20.16
C LEU A 609 23.11 8.24 20.65
N GLY A 610 22.28 9.11 21.23
CA GLY A 610 20.94 8.76 21.69
C GLY A 610 20.03 8.27 20.56
N PHE A 611 19.96 9.00 19.45
CA PHE A 611 19.19 8.57 18.27
C PHE A 611 19.84 7.39 17.53
N GLY A 612 21.16 7.25 17.62
CA GLY A 612 21.86 6.12 17.05
C GLY A 612 21.59 4.82 17.80
N LEU A 613 21.66 4.84 19.14
CA LEU A 613 21.82 3.65 19.97
C LEU A 613 20.68 3.40 20.96
N VAL A 614 20.01 4.45 21.46
CA VAL A 614 19.11 4.36 22.62
C VAL A 614 17.66 4.48 22.20
N ILE A 615 17.26 5.65 21.69
CA ILE A 615 15.86 6.01 21.42
C ILE A 615 15.13 5.02 20.49
N PRO A 616 15.72 4.54 19.37
CA PRO A 616 15.05 3.60 18.49
C PRO A 616 14.66 2.27 19.15
N THR A 617 15.32 1.89 20.25
CA THR A 617 15.08 0.62 20.95
C THR A 617 13.78 0.60 21.76
N THR A 618 13.16 1.75 21.98
CA THR A 618 11.91 1.89 22.77
C THR A 618 10.80 0.97 22.27
N HIS A 619 10.46 1.02 20.98
CA HIS A 619 9.35 0.25 20.44
C HIS A 619 9.64 -1.27 20.41
N PRO A 620 10.82 -1.76 19.97
CA PRO A 620 11.16 -3.18 20.09
C PRO A 620 11.09 -3.72 21.53
N ILE A 621 11.58 -2.96 22.52
CA ILE A 621 11.50 -3.35 23.94
C ILE A 621 10.04 -3.43 24.36
N LEU A 622 9.27 -2.37 24.07
CA LEU A 622 7.86 -2.30 24.42
C LEU A 622 7.07 -3.46 23.80
N LEU A 623 7.20 -3.71 22.51
CA LEU A 623 6.51 -4.80 21.82
C LEU A 623 6.78 -6.17 22.45
N ARG A 624 8.03 -6.44 22.86
CA ARG A 624 8.40 -7.70 23.52
C ARG A 624 7.77 -7.81 24.90
N MET A 625 7.82 -6.74 25.70
CA MET A 625 7.18 -6.72 27.02
C MET A 625 5.66 -6.90 26.91
N VAL A 626 5.00 -6.19 25.99
CA VAL A 626 3.56 -6.34 25.74
C VAL A 626 3.23 -7.75 25.27
N LYS A 627 4.04 -8.34 24.39
CA LYS A 627 3.84 -9.74 23.96
C LYS A 627 3.86 -10.69 25.15
N VAL A 628 4.82 -10.54 26.07
CA VAL A 628 4.87 -11.34 27.31
C VAL A 628 3.59 -11.16 28.13
N VAL A 629 3.13 -9.93 28.34
CA VAL A 629 1.86 -9.67 29.05
C VAL A 629 0.67 -10.35 28.39
N LEU A 630 0.55 -10.27 27.06
CA LEU A 630 -0.52 -10.91 26.30
C LEU A 630 -0.46 -12.44 26.36
N THR A 631 0.72 -13.04 26.54
CA THR A 631 0.88 -14.49 26.72
C THR A 631 0.57 -14.95 28.15
N VAL A 632 0.92 -14.15 29.16
CA VAL A 632 0.76 -14.51 30.58
C VAL A 632 -0.67 -14.32 31.07
N SER A 633 -1.39 -13.32 30.56
CA SER A 633 -2.76 -13.03 31.00
C SER A 633 -3.73 -12.97 29.84
N LYS A 634 -4.89 -13.63 29.98
CA LYS A 634 -6.04 -13.49 29.07
C LYS A 634 -7.07 -12.46 29.56
N ASN A 635 -6.95 -12.02 30.81
CA ASN A 635 -7.89 -11.07 31.42
C ASN A 635 -7.56 -9.64 30.93
N VAL A 636 -8.53 -8.99 30.26
CA VAL A 636 -8.33 -7.66 29.63
C VAL A 636 -7.93 -6.59 30.65
N PRO A 637 -8.64 -6.38 31.78
CA PRO A 637 -8.17 -5.49 32.86
C PRO A 637 -6.72 -5.72 33.30
N THR A 638 -6.33 -6.98 33.48
CA THR A 638 -4.95 -7.33 33.87
C THR A 638 -3.95 -7.00 32.75
N GLN A 639 -4.29 -7.29 31.49
CA GLN A 639 -3.47 -6.92 30.33
C GLN A 639 -3.26 -5.40 30.25
N VAL A 640 -4.31 -4.61 30.47
CA VAL A 640 -4.24 -3.14 30.46
C VAL A 640 -3.29 -2.66 31.57
N CYS A 641 -3.48 -3.14 32.79
CA CYS A 641 -2.66 -2.74 33.94
C CYS A 641 -1.19 -3.12 33.76
N LEU A 642 -0.90 -4.39 33.46
CA LEU A 642 0.47 -4.86 33.27
C LEU A 642 1.15 -4.19 32.08
N THR A 643 0.42 -3.97 30.98
CA THR A 643 1.01 -3.27 29.84
C THR A 643 1.28 -1.81 30.13
N ALA A 644 0.42 -1.13 30.89
CA ALA A 644 0.71 0.23 31.34
C ALA A 644 2.04 0.26 32.09
N VAL A 645 2.23 -0.64 33.07
CA VAL A 645 3.50 -0.80 33.80
C VAL A 645 4.68 -1.10 32.86
N CYS A 646 4.51 -2.03 31.91
CA CYS A 646 5.56 -2.32 30.92
C CYS A 646 5.90 -1.11 30.06
N THR A 647 4.91 -0.28 29.72
CA THR A 647 5.11 0.91 28.90
C THR A 647 5.89 1.96 29.67
N VAL A 648 5.50 2.21 30.93
CA VAL A 648 6.27 3.06 31.84
C VAL A 648 7.70 2.55 31.98
N GLY A 649 7.87 1.24 32.23
CA GLY A 649 9.17 0.61 32.35
C GLY A 649 10.04 0.75 31.10
N ALA A 650 9.45 0.61 29.90
CA ALA A 650 10.18 0.74 28.64
C ALA A 650 10.68 2.17 28.41
N TYR A 651 9.83 3.19 28.61
CA TYR A 651 10.26 4.58 28.51
C TYR A 651 11.28 4.92 29.61
N ALA A 652 11.01 4.55 30.86
CA ALA A 652 11.93 4.79 31.97
C ALA A 652 13.31 4.16 31.71
N TRP A 653 13.37 2.95 31.18
CA TRP A 653 14.62 2.29 30.78
C TRP A 653 15.39 3.11 29.74
N VAL A 654 14.74 3.48 28.64
CA VAL A 654 15.37 4.21 27.52
C VAL A 654 15.89 5.56 27.99
N PHE A 655 15.10 6.32 28.73
CA PHE A 655 15.51 7.62 29.27
C PHE A 655 16.60 7.48 30.34
N THR A 656 16.59 6.42 31.14
CA THR A 656 17.69 6.12 32.07
C THR A 656 18.97 5.79 31.31
N CYS A 657 18.91 4.98 30.26
CA CYS A 657 20.08 4.70 29.41
C CYS A 657 20.66 5.97 28.80
N GLN A 658 19.80 6.86 28.30
CA GLN A 658 20.20 8.16 27.76
C GLN A 658 20.82 9.06 28.84
N GLY A 659 20.22 9.11 30.03
CA GLY A 659 20.72 9.86 31.18
C GLY A 659 22.08 9.39 31.65
N VAL A 660 22.25 8.07 31.86
CA VAL A 660 23.53 7.48 32.24
C VAL A 660 24.59 7.75 31.17
N MET A 661 24.24 7.67 29.89
CA MET A 661 25.17 7.94 28.78
C MET A 661 25.63 9.40 28.79
N THR A 662 24.67 10.33 28.86
CA THR A 662 24.94 11.78 28.86
C THR A 662 25.75 12.17 30.09
N ALA A 663 25.37 11.68 31.27
CA ALA A 663 26.05 11.97 32.53
C ALA A 663 27.47 11.38 32.56
N THR A 664 27.66 10.14 32.10
CA THR A 664 28.98 9.50 32.05
C THR A 664 29.90 10.24 31.09
N MET A 665 29.41 10.61 29.91
CA MET A 665 30.18 11.36 28.92
C MET A 665 30.56 12.74 29.45
N THR A 666 29.60 13.50 29.97
CA THR A 666 29.86 14.83 30.54
C THR A 666 30.84 14.76 31.70
N THR A 667 30.69 13.78 32.61
CA THR A 667 31.61 13.59 33.73
C THR A 667 33.02 13.21 33.27
N ALA A 668 33.14 12.34 32.26
CA ALA A 668 34.42 11.96 31.69
C ALA A 668 35.15 13.16 31.07
N ILE A 669 34.42 14.06 30.41
CA ILE A 669 34.96 15.26 29.77
C ILE A 669 35.34 16.32 30.82
N VAL A 670 34.39 16.70 31.69
CA VAL A 670 34.55 17.82 32.64
C VAL A 670 35.49 17.46 33.80
N ARG A 671 35.41 16.24 34.35
CA ARG A 671 36.23 15.82 35.50
C ARG A 671 37.49 15.06 35.09
N LEU A 672 37.73 14.87 33.79
CA LEU A 672 38.88 14.15 33.22
C LEU A 672 39.11 12.77 33.90
N SER A 673 38.03 12.08 34.24
CA SER A 673 38.09 10.86 35.05
C SER A 673 38.26 9.61 34.18
N PRO A 674 39.38 8.86 34.29
CA PRO A 674 39.61 7.67 33.48
C PRO A 674 38.59 6.55 33.72
N SER A 675 38.06 6.44 34.94
CA SER A 675 37.05 5.44 35.28
C SER A 675 35.73 5.70 34.57
N PHE A 676 35.31 6.96 34.45
CA PHE A 676 34.11 7.33 33.69
C PHE A 676 34.33 7.18 32.18
N PHE A 677 35.54 7.39 31.66
CA PHE A 677 35.85 7.07 30.27
C PHE A 677 35.71 5.57 29.98
N ALA A 678 36.25 4.71 30.86
CA ALA A 678 36.08 3.27 30.75
C ALA A 678 34.60 2.84 30.86
N ALA A 679 33.85 3.47 31.77
CA ALA A 679 32.40 3.24 31.91
C ALA A 679 31.63 3.64 30.64
N LEU A 680 32.00 4.76 29.99
CA LEU A 680 31.39 5.20 28.74
C LEU A 680 31.61 4.17 27.63
N VAL A 681 32.84 3.69 27.46
CA VAL A 681 33.18 2.68 26.44
C VAL A 681 32.38 1.38 26.67
N LEU A 682 32.29 0.94 27.93
CA LEU A 682 31.49 -0.23 28.30
C LEU A 682 30.01 -0.01 27.97
N GLN A 683 29.45 1.14 28.33
CA GLN A 683 28.06 1.46 28.07
C GLN A 683 27.75 1.51 26.57
N LEU A 684 28.59 2.17 25.76
CA LEU A 684 28.42 2.22 24.31
C LEU A 684 28.49 0.81 23.69
N SER A 685 29.35 -0.06 24.21
CA SER A 685 29.44 -1.45 23.78
C SER A 685 28.15 -2.23 24.09
N LEU A 686 27.58 -2.07 25.29
CA LEU A 686 26.33 -2.70 25.68
C LEU A 686 25.13 -2.18 24.87
N LEU A 687 25.05 -0.87 24.64
CA LEU A 687 24.00 -0.25 23.83
C LEU A 687 24.10 -0.68 22.36
N THR A 688 25.31 -0.81 21.83
CA THR A 688 25.54 -1.33 20.47
C THR A 688 25.11 -2.80 20.36
N LEU A 689 25.40 -3.62 21.37
CA LEU A 689 24.94 -5.00 21.44
C LEU A 689 23.40 -5.09 21.50
N GLN A 690 22.76 -4.21 22.28
CA GLN A 690 21.31 -4.08 22.35
C GLN A 690 20.71 -3.73 20.99
N LEU A 691 21.29 -2.77 20.29
CA LEU A 691 20.86 -2.38 18.94
C LEU A 691 21.03 -3.51 17.94
N TRP A 692 22.18 -4.20 17.97
CA TRP A 692 22.44 -5.37 17.13
C TRP A 692 21.41 -6.48 17.38
N TYR A 693 21.08 -6.75 18.65
CA TYR A 693 20.09 -7.75 19.02
C TYR A 693 18.69 -7.43 18.46
N PHE A 694 18.24 -6.18 18.55
CA PHE A 694 16.90 -5.81 18.11
C PHE A 694 16.75 -5.66 16.58
N PHE A 695 17.75 -5.10 15.90
CA PHE A 695 17.61 -4.70 14.49
C PHE A 695 18.40 -5.53 13.49
N ILE A 696 19.54 -6.09 13.89
CA ILE A 696 20.45 -6.81 12.99
C ILE A 696 20.20 -8.31 13.08
N ARG A 697 20.20 -8.88 14.30
CA ARG A 697 19.98 -10.31 14.52
C ARG A 697 18.61 -10.77 14.01
N SER A 698 17.56 -10.00 14.26
CA SER A 698 16.19 -10.31 13.82
C SER A 698 16.11 -10.42 12.29
N ARG A 699 16.80 -9.53 11.57
CA ARG A 699 16.88 -9.55 10.10
C ARG A 699 17.71 -10.71 9.57
N LEU A 700 18.85 -11.00 10.19
CA LEU A 700 19.68 -12.15 9.81
C LEU A 700 18.91 -13.47 10.02
N GLN A 701 18.19 -13.62 11.13
CA GLN A 701 17.35 -14.79 11.38
C GLN A 701 16.20 -14.91 10.36
N ALA A 702 15.63 -13.79 9.92
CA ALA A 702 14.61 -13.81 8.87
C ALA A 702 15.17 -14.20 7.50
N GLN A 703 16.44 -13.92 7.22
CA GLN A 703 17.13 -14.34 5.99
C GLN A 703 17.60 -15.80 6.03
N THR A 704 18.01 -16.30 7.20
CA THR A 704 18.48 -17.69 7.35
C THR A 704 17.36 -18.69 7.59
N ALA A 705 16.14 -18.23 7.90
CA ALA A 705 14.96 -19.09 8.03
C ALA A 705 14.45 -19.54 6.64
N HIS A 706 15.28 -20.23 5.86
CA HIS A 706 14.78 -21.23 4.93
C HIS A 706 14.10 -22.31 5.77
N SER A 707 12.78 -22.47 5.59
CA SER A 707 11.91 -23.25 6.47
C SER A 707 12.36 -24.71 6.65
N PRO A 708 12.36 -25.28 7.88
CA PRO A 708 12.07 -26.69 8.07
C PRO A 708 10.60 -26.90 7.69
N GLN A 709 10.36 -27.69 6.64
CA GLN A 709 9.10 -27.71 5.90
C GLN A 709 8.10 -28.81 6.36
N GLU A 710 8.19 -29.36 7.57
CA GLU A 710 7.45 -30.61 7.88
C GLU A 710 6.52 -30.62 9.11
N ASP A 711 6.57 -29.66 10.04
CA ASP A 711 5.86 -29.86 11.32
C ASP A 711 4.37 -29.43 11.36
N CYS A 712 3.85 -28.71 10.36
CA CYS A 712 2.44 -28.27 10.38
C CYS A 712 1.46 -29.30 9.79
N TYR A 713 1.94 -30.46 9.33
CA TYR A 713 1.11 -31.47 8.65
C TYR A 713 0.58 -32.60 9.55
N MET A 714 1.00 -32.68 10.82
CA MET A 714 0.70 -33.85 11.67
C MET A 714 -0.45 -33.66 12.68
N GLU A 715 -1.14 -32.51 12.71
CA GLU A 715 -2.22 -32.26 13.68
C GLU A 715 -3.64 -32.24 13.08
N PHE A 716 -3.80 -32.63 11.80
CA PHE A 716 -5.12 -32.72 11.13
C PHE A 716 -5.27 -33.96 10.22
N GLN A 717 -4.72 -35.11 10.64
CA GLN A 717 -5.23 -36.44 10.28
C GLN A 717 -5.83 -37.07 11.53
#